data_AF-A0A3D4CV37-F1
#
_entry.id   AF-A0A3D4CV37-F1
#
_cell.length_a   1.000
_cell.length_b   1.000
_cell.length_c   1.000
_cell.angle_alpha   90.00
_cell.angle_beta   90.00
_cell.angle_gamma   90.00
#
_symmetry.space_group_name_H-M   'P 1'
#
loop_
_entity.id
_entity.type
_entity.pdbx_description
1 polymer ?
#
loop_
_entity_poly.entity_id
_entity_poly.type
_entity_poly.pdbx_seq_one_letter_code
_entity_poly.pdbx_strand_id
1 'polypeptide(L)'
;MPSRVRILSGYGTGSCSFAMRSDRSRLRSGSLIRREPSSDDTRRASSQARGWWTWRGNELSRRGSRRKKTTGPIGRLKRISNRRRCPTTALLPICVRCRRSTAGWNFSFGRRGTAKRSRRLSHFLESCPEGWNSYFQVMKSMALAAWVGTFVLAGGQVMAEWEQRLEAAGKNSEEISSFVRKASERHGDLGRRAAVFLVGGMPEVDLKTLESGFLMENLALALKAREEFPWCKELPEAVFFNDVLPYASLDETREPWRAGFYEQCRDMVKDCRTTTEAVQAINKDFFNLIKVHYNTGRKAPNQSPSESIELGKATCTGLSIILVDACRSVGVPARVAGTPLWSNKRGNHTWTEIYDSGEWFFTGADEYNKAGLNRAWFVGDASKAIADDWRHAIWATSWKRTGDHFPMVWDLENRGVPAVNVTGRYTSGQEQKPKQSTVYLRLWDKRGGDRLAAPVELLDSSGKVLAEVTTRAGTTDLNDMPAFKVTTGEEYRLRVRYEEEARWENFKAVGEGEGTMDLVWPELGKGSVELKAISQWLALLPEERHLSVPQGALSRKDAERARGLIWETVRKELAEDREAEMGRKVAKAAGKEMKFLEQTFGKAPETGRSLWISMHGGGGAPPRVNDQQWRNQIRLYAPSEGIVVAPRAPTDTWNLWHQSHIDDLFDRLIANFVITRDVNPDRVYLMGYSAGGDGVYQLAPRMADRFAAAAMMAGHPNNASPLGLRNLPFMIFMGGKDRAYGRNKVAAQWGKTLEELREADPGGYDHKATIYPQHGHWMNGDDREALPWMIAKTRDPWPKRIVWKQSGRTHERFYWLQVPKGVAEGGQKIEAEVQGQEVTIRSGGAKELILRLSDQLMDLDEVITVTADGVEVFQGRVERKARVIWDSLRQRPDPDSAATADLHLKLVDGGK
;
A
#
# COMPACT_ATOMS: atom_id res chain seq x y z
N MET A 1 -28.73 -20.91 55.31
CA MET A 1 -28.54 -21.90 56.39
C MET A 1 -27.71 -23.08 55.86
N PRO A 2 -27.00 -23.87 56.70
CA PRO A 2 -25.79 -24.58 56.25
C PRO A 2 -25.72 -26.10 56.52
N SER A 3 -25.07 -26.85 55.62
CA SER A 3 -24.53 -28.20 55.88
C SER A 3 -23.58 -28.66 54.77
N ARG A 4 -22.45 -29.35 55.01
CA ARG A 4 -21.52 -29.53 56.17
C ARG A 4 -20.24 -30.19 55.58
N VAL A 5 -19.00 -29.74 55.88
CA VAL A 5 -18.08 -30.29 56.93
C VAL A 5 -17.78 -31.80 56.75
N ARG A 6 -16.54 -32.28 56.50
CA ARG A 6 -15.32 -32.34 57.37
C ARG A 6 -14.03 -32.59 56.49
N ILE A 7 -12.82 -32.04 56.73
CA ILE A 7 -11.75 -32.35 57.75
C ILE A 7 -10.92 -33.63 57.41
N LEU A 8 -9.58 -33.81 57.62
CA LEU A 8 -8.55 -33.18 58.49
C LEU A 8 -7.08 -33.35 57.96
N SER A 9 -6.13 -32.53 58.46
CA SER A 9 -4.67 -32.75 58.72
C SER A 9 -3.67 -33.20 57.62
N GLY A 10 -2.38 -32.84 57.67
CA GLY A 10 -1.69 -31.90 58.58
C GLY A 10 -0.14 -32.05 58.70
N TYR A 11 0.48 -31.06 59.38
CA TYR A 11 1.93 -30.86 59.70
C TYR A 11 2.83 -30.24 58.58
N GLY A 12 3.72 -29.26 58.89
CA GLY A 12 3.88 -28.51 60.15
C GLY A 12 5.08 -27.53 60.24
N THR A 13 5.01 -26.61 61.22
CA THR A 13 5.99 -25.56 61.65
C THR A 13 6.08 -24.27 60.81
N GLY A 14 6.23 -23.06 61.38
CA GLY A 14 5.80 -22.58 62.71
C GLY A 14 6.73 -21.59 63.44
N SER A 15 6.31 -20.33 63.62
CA SER A 15 6.83 -19.42 64.67
C SER A 15 5.88 -18.23 64.98
N CYS A 16 6.08 -17.63 66.16
CA CYS A 16 5.30 -16.56 66.81
C CYS A 16 6.26 -15.38 67.15
N SER A 17 5.91 -14.15 67.58
CA SER A 17 4.67 -13.37 67.74
C SER A 17 5.04 -11.92 68.17
N PHE A 18 4.05 -11.12 68.59
CA PHE A 18 4.13 -9.88 69.40
C PHE A 18 4.32 -8.53 68.69
N ALA A 19 3.91 -7.47 69.40
CA ALA A 19 3.66 -6.12 68.90
C ALA A 19 3.86 -5.07 70.03
N MET A 20 3.95 -3.77 69.69
CA MET A 20 3.65 -2.69 70.65
C MET A 20 3.25 -1.36 69.99
N ARG A 21 2.83 -0.39 70.82
CA ARG A 21 2.16 0.88 70.47
C ARG A 21 3.16 2.06 70.34
N SER A 22 2.73 3.19 69.75
CA SER A 22 2.47 4.43 70.53
C SER A 22 1.99 5.63 69.67
N ASP A 23 1.20 6.51 70.30
CA ASP A 23 0.73 7.79 69.74
C ASP A 23 1.80 8.88 69.70
N ARG A 24 1.58 9.90 68.83
CA ARG A 24 1.48 11.29 69.32
C ARG A 24 0.77 12.24 68.35
N SER A 25 -0.17 13.01 68.90
CA SER A 25 -0.89 14.09 68.23
C SER A 25 -0.26 15.46 68.51
N ARG A 26 -0.59 16.48 67.69
CA ARG A 26 -0.73 17.87 68.15
C ARG A 26 -1.58 18.73 67.20
N LEU A 27 -2.34 19.66 67.78
CA LEU A 27 -3.23 20.60 67.10
C LEU A 27 -2.61 22.00 66.99
N ARG A 28 -3.11 22.80 66.03
CA ARG A 28 -3.51 24.23 66.11
C ARG A 28 -4.06 24.64 64.72
N SER A 29 -5.32 25.06 64.57
CA SER A 29 -5.90 26.40 64.85
C SER A 29 -5.24 27.54 64.04
N GLY A 30 -5.97 28.45 63.39
CA GLY A 30 -7.41 28.68 63.41
C GLY A 30 -7.89 29.67 62.33
N SER A 31 -9.18 29.99 62.36
CA SER A 31 -9.96 30.59 61.26
C SER A 31 -10.09 32.13 61.27
N LEU A 32 -10.55 32.68 60.12
CA LEU A 32 -11.46 33.84 59.92
C LEU A 32 -10.95 35.13 59.23
N ILE A 33 -11.76 35.54 58.23
CA ILE A 33 -12.22 36.91 57.85
C ILE A 33 -11.32 37.85 57.01
N ARG A 34 -11.80 38.06 55.77
CA ARG A 34 -11.88 39.30 54.94
C ARG A 34 -11.02 40.53 55.32
N ARG A 35 -10.32 41.09 54.31
CA ARG A 35 -10.77 42.32 53.57
C ARG A 35 -9.84 42.69 52.40
N GLU A 36 -10.46 42.97 51.25
CA GLU A 36 -9.98 43.93 50.22
C GLU A 36 -10.47 45.36 50.62
N PRO A 37 -10.20 46.49 49.88
CA PRO A 37 -9.57 46.63 48.56
C PRO A 37 -8.61 47.85 48.41
N SER A 38 -8.41 48.30 47.14
CA SER A 38 -7.96 49.64 46.66
C SER A 38 -6.48 50.04 46.78
N SER A 39 -5.88 50.79 45.83
CA SER A 39 -6.26 51.09 44.42
C SER A 39 -5.09 51.74 43.63
N ASP A 40 -5.36 52.08 42.35
CA ASP A 40 -4.76 53.14 41.51
C ASP A 40 -3.91 52.67 40.30
N ASP A 41 -4.00 53.26 39.10
CA ASP A 41 -5.12 53.98 38.43
C ASP A 41 -4.91 54.01 36.89
N THR A 42 -5.96 54.38 36.13
CA THR A 42 -6.02 54.74 34.70
C THR A 42 -6.00 53.60 33.67
N ARG A 43 -6.72 53.65 32.53
CA ARG A 43 -7.51 54.75 31.92
C ARG A 43 -8.68 54.21 31.05
N ARG A 44 -9.89 54.76 31.25
CA ARG A 44 -11.11 54.89 30.38
C ARG A 44 -11.28 53.90 29.18
N ALA A 45 -12.28 53.00 29.16
CA ALA A 45 -13.74 53.22 28.93
C ALA A 45 -14.12 53.46 27.45
N SER A 46 -15.15 52.83 26.84
CA SER A 46 -16.24 51.91 27.31
C SER A 46 -16.63 50.94 26.15
N SER A 47 -17.78 50.23 25.99
CA SER A 47 -19.15 50.29 26.56
C SER A 47 -19.96 48.95 26.35
N GLN A 48 -21.25 48.97 26.74
CA GLN A 48 -22.30 47.93 26.69
C GLN A 48 -22.96 47.77 25.27
N ALA A 49 -23.82 46.79 24.94
CA ALA A 49 -24.10 45.41 25.41
C ALA A 49 -25.15 44.69 24.50
N ARG A 50 -25.23 43.34 24.56
CA ARG A 50 -26.33 42.41 24.20
C ARG A 50 -27.33 42.75 23.04
N GLY A 51 -27.25 41.98 21.93
CA GLY A 51 -28.38 41.10 21.52
C GLY A 51 -29.16 41.32 20.19
N TRP A 52 -29.57 40.18 19.60
CA TRP A 52 -30.73 39.92 18.70
C TRP A 52 -30.79 40.39 17.21
N TRP A 53 -30.90 39.38 16.32
CA TRP A 53 -31.70 39.27 15.07
C TRP A 53 -31.52 40.18 13.81
N THR A 54 -31.59 39.49 12.65
CA THR A 54 -32.11 39.88 11.30
C THR A 54 -31.42 40.90 10.37
N TRP A 55 -30.76 40.36 9.33
CA TRP A 55 -31.22 40.32 7.92
C TRP A 55 -31.78 41.60 7.24
N ARG A 56 -30.97 42.26 6.40
CA ARG A 56 -31.21 42.91 5.07
C ARG A 56 -29.97 43.77 4.73
N GLY A 57 -29.52 43.99 3.49
CA GLY A 57 -29.99 43.50 2.18
C GLY A 57 -30.47 44.64 1.27
N ASN A 58 -29.69 44.97 0.23
CA ASN A 58 -30.04 45.75 -0.98
C ASN A 58 -28.78 45.96 -1.86
N GLU A 59 -28.79 46.22 -3.18
CA GLU A 59 -29.76 45.90 -4.26
C GLU A 59 -29.09 46.08 -5.65
N LEU A 60 -29.88 46.17 -6.74
CA LEU A 60 -29.51 46.48 -8.14
C LEU A 60 -28.81 45.34 -8.94
N SER A 61 -29.14 45.11 -10.23
CA SER A 61 -30.34 45.48 -11.00
C SER A 61 -30.57 44.50 -12.18
N ARG A 62 -31.71 44.59 -12.89
CA ARG A 62 -32.13 43.64 -13.95
C ARG A 62 -31.81 44.10 -15.37
N ARG A 63 -31.38 43.17 -16.25
CA ARG A 63 -31.66 43.09 -17.72
C ARG A 63 -31.14 41.75 -18.29
N GLY A 64 -31.76 41.08 -19.27
CA GLY A 64 -33.09 41.37 -19.85
C GLY A 64 -33.44 40.82 -21.26
N SER A 65 -33.03 39.62 -21.71
CA SER A 65 -33.44 39.03 -23.01
C SER A 65 -33.37 37.48 -22.95
N ARG A 66 -34.37 36.64 -23.29
CA ARG A 66 -35.04 36.32 -24.59
C ARG A 66 -34.05 35.75 -25.64
N ARG A 67 -34.34 34.65 -26.39
CA ARG A 67 -35.57 33.81 -26.53
C ARG A 67 -35.26 32.47 -27.28
N LYS A 68 -36.04 31.39 -27.00
CA LYS A 68 -36.36 30.19 -27.84
C LYS A 68 -35.18 29.32 -28.40
N LYS A 69 -35.14 27.99 -28.25
CA LYS A 69 -36.04 26.86 -28.65
C LYS A 69 -36.00 26.47 -30.15
N THR A 70 -35.32 25.37 -30.47
CA THR A 70 -35.56 24.30 -31.49
C THR A 70 -34.35 23.33 -31.47
N THR A 71 -34.36 22.03 -31.80
CA THR A 71 -35.39 20.96 -31.93
C THR A 71 -34.69 19.59 -32.02
N GLY A 72 -35.41 18.50 -31.73
CA GLY A 72 -35.21 17.23 -32.45
C GLY A 72 -34.58 16.06 -31.65
N PRO A 73 -34.91 14.78 -31.98
CA PRO A 73 -34.56 13.63 -31.13
C PRO A 73 -33.52 12.68 -31.73
N ILE A 74 -32.90 11.85 -30.87
CA ILE A 74 -32.06 10.71 -31.27
C ILE A 74 -32.81 9.38 -31.04
N GLY A 75 -32.86 8.57 -32.09
CA GLY A 75 -33.32 7.17 -32.13
C GLY A 75 -33.25 6.69 -33.59
N ARG A 76 -32.98 5.43 -33.93
CA ARG A 76 -33.02 4.16 -33.18
C ARG A 76 -32.12 3.12 -33.87
N LEU A 77 -31.66 2.10 -33.12
CA LEU A 77 -31.34 0.71 -33.56
C LEU A 77 -30.27 0.53 -34.68
N LYS A 78 -29.41 -0.50 -34.67
CA LYS A 78 -29.67 -1.94 -34.49
C LYS A 78 -28.46 -2.71 -33.90
N ARG A 79 -28.73 -3.95 -33.44
CA ARG A 79 -27.75 -5.03 -33.25
C ARG A 79 -27.55 -5.83 -34.54
N ILE A 80 -26.37 -6.47 -34.70
CA ILE A 80 -26.05 -7.75 -35.36
C ILE A 80 -24.50 -7.87 -35.31
N SER A 81 -23.74 -8.90 -34.88
CA SER A 81 -23.90 -10.30 -34.42
C SER A 81 -23.19 -11.31 -35.36
N ASN A 82 -22.02 -11.83 -34.92
CA ASN A 82 -21.38 -13.14 -35.25
C ASN A 82 -19.96 -13.12 -34.62
N ARG A 83 -19.34 -14.16 -34.03
CA ARG A 83 -19.67 -15.58 -33.76
C ARG A 83 -19.46 -16.61 -34.90
N ARG A 84 -18.22 -17.13 -35.06
CA ARG A 84 -17.81 -18.58 -35.02
C ARG A 84 -16.71 -19.00 -36.04
N ARG A 85 -15.69 -19.67 -35.48
CA ARG A 85 -14.97 -20.90 -35.93
C ARG A 85 -14.24 -20.97 -37.30
N CYS A 86 -13.05 -21.56 -37.24
CA CYS A 86 -12.32 -22.19 -38.36
C CYS A 86 -12.98 -23.50 -38.83
N PRO A 87 -12.62 -23.97 -40.03
CA PRO A 87 -12.41 -25.40 -40.32
C PRO A 87 -10.96 -25.70 -40.78
N THR A 88 -10.67 -26.99 -41.01
CA THR A 88 -9.32 -27.60 -41.03
C THR A 88 -8.85 -28.13 -42.40
N THR A 89 -7.52 -28.36 -42.52
CA THR A 89 -6.81 -29.45 -43.25
C THR A 89 -6.87 -29.63 -44.79
N ALA A 90 -5.70 -29.53 -45.44
CA ALA A 90 -5.03 -30.56 -46.27
C ALA A 90 -3.54 -30.14 -46.47
N LEU A 91 -2.47 -30.91 -46.12
CA LEU A 91 -1.87 -32.12 -46.73
C LEU A 91 -1.31 -31.87 -48.15
N LEU A 92 -0.13 -32.33 -48.64
CA LEU A 92 1.13 -32.99 -48.17
C LEU A 92 2.12 -32.98 -49.39
N PRO A 93 3.29 -33.65 -49.45
CA PRO A 93 4.24 -34.19 -48.44
C PRO A 93 5.58 -33.37 -48.44
N ILE A 94 6.87 -33.76 -48.31
CA ILE A 94 7.68 -35.02 -48.29
C ILE A 94 8.84 -34.92 -47.23
N CYS A 95 9.36 -36.10 -46.88
CA CYS A 95 10.53 -36.53 -46.07
C CYS A 95 11.92 -35.85 -46.37
N VAL A 96 13.00 -36.00 -45.57
CA VAL A 96 13.65 -37.27 -45.12
C VAL A 96 14.47 -37.18 -43.79
N ARG A 97 14.18 -38.13 -42.85
CA ARG A 97 15.02 -38.81 -41.81
C ARG A 97 16.03 -38.01 -40.93
N CYS A 98 15.95 -38.07 -39.59
CA CYS A 98 16.54 -39.05 -38.62
C CYS A 98 18.10 -39.01 -38.48
N ARG A 99 18.75 -39.24 -37.31
CA ARG A 99 18.32 -39.83 -36.01
C ARG A 99 19.34 -39.50 -34.86
N ARG A 100 18.84 -39.36 -33.60
CA ARG A 100 19.45 -39.70 -32.27
C ARG A 100 20.88 -39.23 -31.83
N SER A 101 20.97 -38.85 -30.53
CA SER A 101 22.05 -39.11 -29.52
C SER A 101 23.44 -38.44 -29.70
N THR A 102 24.25 -38.11 -28.67
CA THR A 102 24.15 -38.32 -27.19
C THR A 102 24.98 -37.30 -26.35
N ALA A 103 24.57 -37.14 -25.09
CA ALA A 103 25.27 -36.73 -23.86
C ALA A 103 26.76 -36.26 -23.81
N GLY A 104 27.01 -35.26 -22.93
CA GLY A 104 28.31 -34.97 -22.30
C GLY A 104 29.24 -34.03 -23.09
N TRP A 105 30.24 -33.36 -22.51
CA TRP A 105 30.85 -33.49 -21.17
C TRP A 105 31.07 -32.14 -20.47
N ASN A 106 31.80 -32.11 -19.35
CA ASN A 106 31.80 -31.06 -18.33
C ASN A 106 33.24 -30.68 -17.89
N PHE A 107 33.45 -29.53 -17.21
CA PHE A 107 34.72 -29.03 -16.63
C PHE A 107 35.88 -28.69 -17.62
N SER A 108 36.93 -27.91 -17.29
CA SER A 108 37.13 -26.78 -16.35
C SER A 108 38.57 -26.22 -16.43
N PHE A 109 38.79 -24.95 -16.04
CA PHE A 109 40.10 -24.30 -15.77
C PHE A 109 41.11 -24.20 -16.96
N GLY A 110 42.05 -23.23 -16.99
CA GLY A 110 42.13 -22.01 -16.17
C GLY A 110 43.48 -21.26 -16.23
N ARG A 111 43.43 -19.94 -16.01
CA ARG A 111 44.47 -18.99 -15.54
C ARG A 111 45.88 -18.93 -16.21
N ARG A 112 46.34 -17.66 -16.38
CA ARG A 112 47.70 -17.18 -16.79
C ARG A 112 47.99 -17.31 -18.30
N GLY A 113 48.66 -16.35 -18.96
CA GLY A 113 49.09 -15.01 -18.52
C GLY A 113 50.04 -14.34 -19.51
N THR A 114 50.27 -13.01 -19.39
CA THR A 114 51.33 -12.18 -20.03
C THR A 114 51.50 -12.28 -21.57
N ALA A 115 51.14 -11.30 -22.41
CA ALA A 115 51.61 -9.90 -22.54
C ALA A 115 52.79 -9.69 -23.54
N LYS A 116 52.77 -8.54 -24.25
CA LYS A 116 53.70 -8.08 -25.33
C LYS A 116 53.51 -8.84 -26.67
N ARG A 117 53.28 -8.16 -27.82
CA ARG A 117 54.16 -7.30 -28.65
C ARG A 117 55.35 -8.09 -29.25
N SER A 118 55.66 -8.04 -30.56
CA SER A 118 55.03 -7.27 -31.66
C SER A 118 55.61 -7.56 -33.06
N ARG A 119 54.83 -7.18 -34.11
CA ARG A 119 55.25 -6.66 -35.44
C ARG A 119 55.84 -7.60 -36.53
N ARG A 120 55.25 -7.42 -37.73
CA ARG A 120 55.81 -7.57 -39.11
C ARG A 120 56.07 -9.01 -39.58
N LEU A 121 55.49 -9.44 -40.71
CA LEU A 121 55.83 -9.13 -42.12
C LEU A 121 57.26 -9.60 -42.49
N SER A 122 57.49 -10.29 -43.62
CA SER A 122 56.61 -11.01 -44.58
C SER A 122 57.49 -11.58 -45.71
N HIS A 123 57.17 -12.76 -46.25
CA HIS A 123 57.43 -13.28 -47.62
C HIS A 123 57.76 -14.79 -47.62
N PHE A 124 57.05 -15.56 -48.46
CA PHE A 124 57.64 -15.97 -49.73
C PHE A 124 56.55 -16.04 -50.82
N LEU A 125 56.94 -16.17 -52.08
CA LEU A 125 56.09 -16.03 -53.27
C LEU A 125 56.41 -17.13 -54.29
N GLU A 126 55.41 -17.49 -55.10
CA GLU A 126 55.47 -17.93 -56.50
C GLU A 126 54.00 -18.12 -56.97
N SER A 127 53.58 -17.82 -58.22
CA SER A 127 54.27 -17.38 -59.43
C SER A 127 53.43 -16.38 -60.27
N CYS A 128 53.99 -15.84 -61.36
CA CYS A 128 53.43 -14.78 -62.23
C CYS A 128 52.66 -15.37 -63.46
N PRO A 129 51.95 -14.60 -64.34
CA PRO A 129 52.42 -13.39 -65.03
C PRO A 129 51.39 -12.23 -65.20
N GLU A 130 51.68 -11.31 -66.12
CA GLU A 130 51.18 -9.92 -66.19
C GLU A 130 49.76 -9.74 -66.75
N GLY A 131 49.04 -8.71 -66.28
CA GLY A 131 47.72 -8.33 -66.84
C GLY A 131 46.86 -7.35 -66.02
N TRP A 132 47.43 -6.54 -65.12
CA TRP A 132 46.67 -5.92 -64.00
C TRP A 132 46.51 -4.39 -64.02
N ASN A 133 46.87 -3.70 -65.11
CA ASN A 133 46.89 -2.23 -65.13
C ASN A 133 45.52 -1.55 -65.40
N SER A 134 44.49 -2.31 -65.82
CA SER A 134 43.10 -1.79 -65.94
C SER A 134 42.30 -1.93 -64.65
N TYR A 135 42.50 -3.01 -63.89
CA TYR A 135 41.74 -3.35 -62.68
C TYR A 135 41.91 -2.28 -61.57
N PHE A 136 43.11 -1.69 -61.47
CA PHE A 136 43.43 -0.69 -60.44
C PHE A 136 42.78 0.69 -60.65
N GLN A 137 42.34 1.06 -61.87
CA GLN A 137 41.54 2.28 -62.04
C GLN A 137 40.08 2.04 -61.64
N VAL A 138 39.47 0.92 -62.06
CA VAL A 138 38.07 0.59 -61.70
C VAL A 138 37.91 0.47 -60.18
N MET A 139 38.85 -0.20 -59.51
CA MET A 139 38.85 -0.31 -58.05
C MET A 139 38.98 1.04 -57.33
N LYS A 140 39.73 2.01 -57.87
CA LYS A 140 39.80 3.37 -57.30
C LYS A 140 38.48 4.12 -57.45
N SER A 141 37.82 4.01 -58.61
CA SER A 141 36.51 4.62 -58.84
C SER A 141 35.43 4.02 -57.93
N MET A 142 35.42 2.70 -57.73
CA MET A 142 34.47 2.04 -56.84
C MET A 142 34.74 2.31 -55.36
N ALA A 143 36.00 2.39 -54.93
CA ALA A 143 36.35 2.78 -53.57
C ALA A 143 35.92 4.23 -53.24
N LEU A 144 36.09 5.16 -54.20
CA LEU A 144 35.63 6.54 -54.05
C LEU A 144 34.09 6.63 -54.01
N ALA A 145 33.40 5.88 -54.88
CA ALA A 145 31.94 5.80 -54.88
C ALA A 145 31.38 5.21 -53.57
N ALA A 146 32.04 4.21 -52.98
CA ALA A 146 31.65 3.65 -51.68
C ALA A 146 31.82 4.67 -50.54
N TRP A 147 32.94 5.40 -50.51
CA TRP A 147 33.18 6.46 -49.51
C TRP A 147 32.17 7.61 -49.61
N VAL A 148 31.90 8.08 -50.84
CA VAL A 148 30.84 9.09 -51.09
C VAL A 148 29.47 8.55 -50.68
N GLY A 149 29.15 7.30 -51.03
CA GLY A 149 27.89 6.65 -50.67
C GLY A 149 27.65 6.58 -49.16
N THR A 150 28.68 6.26 -48.36
CA THR A 150 28.56 6.24 -46.89
C THR A 150 28.33 7.65 -46.30
N PHE A 151 29.01 8.68 -46.83
CA PHE A 151 28.76 10.07 -46.42
C PHE A 151 27.37 10.57 -46.83
N VAL A 152 26.89 10.20 -48.03
CA VAL A 152 25.55 10.55 -48.51
C VAL A 152 24.46 9.86 -47.69
N LEU A 153 24.63 8.59 -47.30
CA LEU A 153 23.68 7.88 -46.43
C LEU A 153 23.63 8.48 -45.01
N ALA A 154 24.78 8.77 -44.41
CA ALA A 154 24.85 9.42 -43.10
C ALA A 154 24.25 10.84 -43.13
N GLY A 155 24.54 11.61 -44.18
CA GLY A 155 23.93 12.92 -44.40
C GLY A 155 22.42 12.84 -44.60
N GLY A 156 21.94 11.89 -45.40
CA GLY A 156 20.51 11.66 -45.65
C GLY A 156 19.74 11.29 -44.39
N GLN A 157 20.30 10.46 -43.51
CA GLN A 157 19.66 10.11 -42.24
C GLN A 157 19.57 11.32 -41.28
N VAL A 158 20.63 12.14 -41.21
CA VAL A 158 20.63 13.39 -40.41
C VAL A 158 19.65 14.42 -40.98
N MET A 159 19.53 14.54 -42.30
CA MET A 159 18.55 15.42 -42.95
C MET A 159 17.11 14.95 -42.70
N ALA A 160 16.83 13.65 -42.81
CA ALA A 160 15.49 13.10 -42.54
C ALA A 160 15.09 13.24 -41.06
N GLU A 161 16.02 13.07 -40.11
CA GLU A 161 15.75 13.39 -38.70
C GLU A 161 15.49 14.88 -38.53
N TRP A 162 16.34 15.75 -39.07
CA TRP A 162 16.19 17.22 -39.02
C TRP A 162 14.83 17.71 -39.57
N GLU A 163 14.39 17.18 -40.72
CA GLU A 163 13.08 17.48 -41.31
C GLU A 163 11.93 17.07 -40.38
N GLN A 164 11.99 15.88 -39.75
CA GLN A 164 11.02 15.45 -38.75
C GLN A 164 11.03 16.38 -37.50
N ARG A 165 12.17 16.94 -37.10
CA ARG A 165 12.23 17.90 -35.98
C ARG A 165 11.57 19.23 -36.35
N LEU A 166 11.74 19.72 -37.59
CA LEU A 166 11.06 20.93 -38.07
C LEU A 166 9.55 20.72 -38.23
N GLU A 167 9.10 19.57 -38.73
CA GLU A 167 7.67 19.22 -38.77
C GLU A 167 7.06 19.22 -37.36
N ALA A 168 7.75 18.60 -36.39
CA ALA A 168 7.32 18.56 -35.00
C ALA A 168 7.28 19.95 -34.33
N ALA A 169 8.17 20.89 -34.71
CA ALA A 169 8.11 22.29 -34.26
C ALA A 169 6.90 23.06 -34.84
N GLY A 170 6.36 22.63 -35.99
CA GLY A 170 5.18 23.22 -36.62
C GLY A 170 5.37 24.72 -36.88
N LYS A 171 4.56 25.56 -36.23
CA LYS A 171 4.65 27.03 -36.35
C LYS A 171 5.96 27.62 -35.82
N ASN A 172 6.66 26.93 -34.94
CA ASN A 172 7.92 27.39 -34.35
C ASN A 172 9.16 26.97 -35.19
N SER A 173 8.95 26.30 -36.32
CA SER A 173 10.03 25.81 -37.21
C SER A 173 10.94 26.93 -37.74
N GLU A 174 10.44 28.16 -37.90
CA GLU A 174 11.24 29.33 -38.25
C GLU A 174 12.23 29.70 -37.13
N GLU A 175 11.80 29.71 -35.86
CA GLU A 175 12.67 30.00 -34.70
C GLU A 175 13.73 28.91 -34.49
N ILE A 176 13.34 27.64 -34.66
CA ILE A 176 14.27 26.49 -34.60
C ILE A 176 15.32 26.56 -35.73
N SER A 177 14.92 26.93 -36.95
CA SER A 177 15.84 27.15 -38.08
C SER A 177 16.73 28.38 -37.87
N SER A 178 16.15 29.46 -37.32
CA SER A 178 16.82 30.71 -36.95
C SER A 178 17.90 30.47 -35.90
N PHE A 179 17.64 29.61 -34.90
CA PHE A 179 18.62 29.16 -33.91
C PHE A 179 19.82 28.46 -34.56
N VAL A 180 19.62 27.41 -35.36
CA VAL A 180 20.74 26.68 -35.99
C VAL A 180 21.54 27.58 -36.94
N ARG A 181 20.88 28.46 -37.69
CA ARG A 181 21.55 29.44 -38.56
C ARG A 181 22.41 30.42 -37.75
N LYS A 182 21.86 31.08 -36.72
CA LYS A 182 22.59 32.02 -35.85
C LYS A 182 23.76 31.33 -35.13
N ALA A 183 23.60 30.08 -34.71
CA ALA A 183 24.67 29.30 -34.10
C ALA A 183 25.81 29.00 -35.08
N SER A 184 25.47 28.69 -36.34
CA SER A 184 26.45 28.51 -37.42
C SER A 184 27.16 29.81 -37.82
N GLU A 185 26.46 30.95 -37.80
CA GLU A 185 27.01 32.27 -38.10
C GLU A 185 27.95 32.77 -36.99
N ARG A 186 27.57 32.58 -35.72
CA ARG A 186 28.31 33.11 -34.57
C ARG A 186 29.45 32.20 -34.08
N HIS A 187 29.30 30.88 -34.17
CA HIS A 187 30.24 29.90 -33.62
C HIS A 187 30.66 28.83 -34.65
N GLY A 188 30.51 29.11 -35.95
CA GLY A 188 30.95 28.26 -37.04
C GLY A 188 30.33 26.85 -37.02
N ASP A 189 31.05 25.88 -37.60
CA ASP A 189 30.56 24.51 -37.71
C ASP A 189 30.35 23.81 -36.35
N LEU A 190 31.13 24.15 -35.32
CA LEU A 190 30.90 23.63 -33.97
C LEU A 190 29.57 24.14 -33.41
N GLY A 191 29.26 25.43 -33.57
CA GLY A 191 27.96 26.01 -33.22
C GLY A 191 26.80 25.37 -33.97
N ARG A 192 26.96 25.18 -35.28
CA ARG A 192 25.99 24.49 -36.15
C ARG A 192 25.69 23.07 -35.64
N ARG A 193 26.71 22.26 -35.37
CA ARG A 193 26.56 20.86 -34.93
C ARG A 193 26.02 20.76 -33.50
N ALA A 194 26.43 21.67 -32.61
CA ALA A 194 25.85 21.82 -31.27
C ALA A 194 24.34 22.14 -31.31
N ALA A 195 23.94 23.10 -32.15
CA ALA A 195 22.55 23.50 -32.30
C ALA A 195 21.69 22.37 -32.90
N VAL A 196 22.17 21.68 -33.94
CA VAL A 196 21.46 20.51 -34.51
C VAL A 196 21.32 19.38 -33.48
N PHE A 197 22.36 19.10 -32.68
CA PHE A 197 22.27 18.10 -31.61
C PHE A 197 21.23 18.48 -30.55
N LEU A 198 21.21 19.75 -30.12
CA LEU A 198 20.17 20.26 -29.20
C LEU A 198 18.77 20.03 -29.78
N VAL A 199 18.54 20.43 -31.03
CA VAL A 199 17.25 20.26 -31.73
C VAL A 199 16.84 18.79 -31.83
N GLY A 200 17.77 17.87 -32.09
CA GLY A 200 17.50 16.43 -32.14
C GLY A 200 16.96 15.86 -30.82
N GLY A 201 17.47 16.34 -29.68
CA GLY A 201 17.08 15.85 -28.35
C GLY A 201 15.88 16.53 -27.69
N MET A 202 15.45 17.72 -28.13
CA MET A 202 14.39 18.48 -27.42
C MET A 202 13.08 17.69 -27.23
N PRO A 203 12.37 17.86 -26.09
CA PRO A 203 10.96 17.55 -25.98
C PRO A 203 10.11 18.25 -27.05
N GLU A 204 8.96 17.65 -27.41
CA GLU A 204 8.07 18.20 -28.44
C GLU A 204 7.40 19.53 -28.00
N VAL A 205 7.21 19.71 -26.69
CA VAL A 205 6.77 20.99 -26.13
C VAL A 205 7.83 22.08 -26.37
N ASP A 206 9.10 21.79 -26.06
CA ASP A 206 10.21 22.73 -26.20
C ASP A 206 10.44 23.13 -27.68
N LEU A 207 10.31 22.18 -28.61
CA LEU A 207 10.32 22.47 -30.05
C LEU A 207 9.24 23.48 -30.48
N LYS A 208 8.08 23.48 -29.81
CA LYS A 208 6.89 24.28 -30.16
C LYS A 208 6.82 25.62 -29.43
N THR A 209 7.62 25.83 -28.38
CA THR A 209 7.50 27.00 -27.50
C THR A 209 8.80 27.76 -27.23
N LEU A 210 9.99 27.16 -27.43
CA LEU A 210 11.25 27.86 -27.17
C LEU A 210 11.68 28.74 -28.35
N GLU A 211 12.02 29.99 -28.05
CA GLU A 211 12.51 30.96 -29.02
C GLU A 211 14.00 30.80 -29.30
N SER A 212 14.42 31.27 -30.48
CA SER A 212 15.80 31.30 -30.95
C SER A 212 16.73 32.06 -29.99
N GLY A 213 16.23 33.07 -29.28
CA GLY A 213 17.00 33.84 -28.29
C GLY A 213 17.46 32.98 -27.11
N PHE A 214 16.53 32.30 -26.43
CA PHE A 214 16.79 31.43 -25.28
C PHE A 214 17.78 30.30 -25.61
N LEU A 215 17.60 29.69 -26.78
CA LEU A 215 18.45 28.62 -27.28
C LEU A 215 19.86 29.12 -27.63
N MET A 216 19.97 30.31 -28.26
CA MET A 216 21.25 30.94 -28.58
C MET A 216 22.04 31.35 -27.34
N GLU A 217 21.38 31.86 -26.30
CA GLU A 217 22.04 32.23 -25.04
C GLU A 217 22.64 31.00 -24.36
N ASN A 218 21.86 29.93 -24.21
CA ASN A 218 22.32 28.68 -23.61
C ASN A 218 23.50 28.06 -24.38
N LEU A 219 23.40 28.01 -25.71
CA LEU A 219 24.48 27.50 -26.57
C LEU A 219 25.74 28.37 -26.50
N ALA A 220 25.62 29.70 -26.53
CA ALA A 220 26.75 30.60 -26.45
C ALA A 220 27.47 30.52 -25.09
N LEU A 221 26.73 30.38 -23.99
CA LEU A 221 27.30 30.19 -22.65
C LEU A 221 27.96 28.81 -22.50
N ALA A 222 27.37 27.74 -23.04
CA ALA A 222 28.00 26.42 -23.05
C ALA A 222 29.32 26.39 -23.84
N LEU A 223 29.37 27.08 -25.00
CA LEU A 223 30.60 27.22 -25.77
C LEU A 223 31.62 28.13 -25.08
N LYS A 224 31.20 29.22 -24.42
CA LYS A 224 32.07 30.05 -23.58
C LYS A 224 32.72 29.23 -22.48
N ALA A 225 31.96 28.38 -21.78
CA ALA A 225 32.51 27.48 -20.76
C ALA A 225 33.52 26.48 -21.35
N ARG A 226 33.29 26.01 -22.59
CA ARG A 226 34.24 25.17 -23.34
C ARG A 226 35.53 25.90 -23.74
N GLU A 227 35.45 27.19 -24.05
CA GLU A 227 36.61 28.04 -24.37
C GLU A 227 37.36 28.54 -23.12
N GLU A 228 36.72 28.51 -21.95
CA GLU A 228 37.30 28.99 -20.69
C GLU A 228 37.94 27.85 -19.87
N PHE A 229 37.17 26.88 -19.42
CA PHE A 229 37.60 25.94 -18.36
C PHE A 229 38.46 24.77 -18.90
N PRO A 230 39.56 24.40 -18.21
CA PRO A 230 40.51 23.40 -18.72
C PRO A 230 39.89 22.02 -18.89
N TRP A 231 39.11 21.54 -17.91
CA TRP A 231 38.38 20.28 -18.01
C TRP A 231 37.40 20.25 -19.19
N CYS A 232 36.77 21.38 -19.53
CA CYS A 232 35.77 21.43 -20.60
C CYS A 232 36.39 21.47 -22.01
N LYS A 233 37.60 22.02 -22.17
CA LYS A 233 38.33 22.12 -23.45
C LYS A 233 38.57 20.76 -24.08
N GLU A 234 39.05 19.83 -23.27
CA GLU A 234 39.50 18.49 -23.71
C GLU A 234 38.35 17.47 -23.78
N LEU A 235 37.12 17.85 -23.38
CA LEU A 235 35.97 16.93 -23.43
C LEU A 235 35.70 16.40 -24.85
N PRO A 236 35.55 15.08 -25.02
CA PRO A 236 34.98 14.50 -26.23
C PRO A 236 33.66 15.18 -26.59
N GLU A 237 33.52 15.59 -27.84
CA GLU A 237 32.39 16.41 -28.29
C GLU A 237 31.03 15.78 -27.99
N ALA A 238 30.91 14.46 -28.13
CA ALA A 238 29.68 13.71 -27.82
C ALA A 238 29.27 13.82 -26.33
N VAL A 239 30.23 13.93 -25.40
CA VAL A 239 29.95 14.13 -23.96
C VAL A 239 29.58 15.58 -23.69
N PHE A 240 30.30 16.53 -24.30
CA PHE A 240 29.98 17.95 -24.18
C PHE A 240 28.57 18.26 -24.72
N PHE A 241 28.20 17.72 -25.88
CA PHE A 241 26.87 17.87 -26.46
C PHE A 241 25.78 17.21 -25.61
N ASN A 242 26.03 16.03 -25.02
CA ASN A 242 25.00 15.28 -24.29
C ASN A 242 24.85 15.69 -22.82
N ASP A 243 25.93 16.14 -22.16
CA ASP A 243 25.99 16.29 -20.70
C ASP A 243 26.48 17.67 -20.22
N VAL A 244 26.90 18.59 -21.11
CA VAL A 244 27.23 20.01 -20.80
C VAL A 244 26.29 21.01 -21.47
N LEU A 245 26.06 20.83 -22.77
CA LEU A 245 25.29 21.72 -23.65
C LEU A 245 23.76 21.81 -23.35
N PRO A 246 23.06 20.78 -22.82
CA PRO A 246 21.61 20.86 -22.61
C PRO A 246 21.16 21.97 -21.65
N TYR A 247 20.07 22.65 -21.99
CA TYR A 247 19.44 23.69 -21.17
C TYR A 247 18.48 23.14 -20.10
N ALA A 248 18.31 21.82 -20.03
CA ALA A 248 17.41 21.12 -19.12
C ALA A 248 17.95 19.73 -18.75
N SER A 249 17.39 19.14 -17.70
CA SER A 249 17.76 17.83 -17.15
C SER A 249 16.61 16.83 -17.15
N LEU A 250 15.38 17.30 -16.93
CA LEU A 250 14.12 16.53 -16.87
C LEU A 250 12.99 17.35 -17.53
N ASP A 251 11.81 17.38 -16.90
CA ASP A 251 10.59 18.10 -17.27
C ASP A 251 10.37 19.40 -16.46
N GLU A 252 11.40 19.92 -15.79
CA GLU A 252 11.35 21.16 -15.01
C GLU A 252 11.02 22.40 -15.85
N THR A 253 10.45 23.44 -15.21
CA THR A 253 10.13 24.73 -15.84
C THR A 253 11.36 25.32 -16.54
N ARG A 254 11.23 25.64 -17.84
CA ARG A 254 12.35 26.17 -18.65
C ARG A 254 12.63 27.63 -18.26
N GLU A 255 13.86 27.91 -17.85
CA GLU A 255 14.29 29.23 -17.37
C GLU A 255 15.76 29.52 -17.75
N PRO A 256 16.19 30.80 -17.86
CA PRO A 256 17.55 31.17 -18.28
C PRO A 256 18.58 31.06 -17.14
N TRP A 257 18.60 29.92 -16.44
CA TRP A 257 19.47 29.67 -15.27
C TRP A 257 20.97 29.85 -15.58
N ARG A 258 21.39 29.50 -16.81
CA ARG A 258 22.81 29.33 -17.18
C ARG A 258 23.64 30.60 -17.03
N ALA A 259 23.06 31.78 -17.24
CA ALA A 259 23.80 33.05 -17.11
C ALA A 259 24.21 33.31 -15.65
N GLY A 260 23.22 33.37 -14.73
CA GLY A 260 23.48 33.61 -13.32
C GLY A 260 24.27 32.49 -12.64
N PHE A 261 24.01 31.22 -13.02
CA PHE A 261 24.76 30.08 -12.48
C PHE A 261 26.22 30.10 -12.94
N TYR A 262 26.51 30.49 -14.20
CA TYR A 262 27.88 30.65 -14.69
C TYR A 262 28.61 31.73 -13.88
N GLU A 263 28.00 32.90 -13.66
CA GLU A 263 28.61 33.98 -12.87
C GLU A 263 28.92 33.55 -11.44
N GLN A 264 27.98 32.87 -10.77
CA GLN A 264 28.14 32.39 -9.39
C GLN A 264 29.15 31.25 -9.25
N CYS A 265 29.12 30.26 -10.15
CA CYS A 265 29.98 29.07 -10.05
C CYS A 265 31.41 29.33 -10.54
N ARG A 266 31.61 30.24 -11.50
CA ARG A 266 32.93 30.55 -12.08
C ARG A 266 33.96 30.94 -11.03
N ASP A 267 33.56 31.79 -10.07
CA ASP A 267 34.47 32.26 -9.02
C ASP A 267 34.71 31.20 -7.92
N MET A 268 33.84 30.19 -7.79
CA MET A 268 34.07 29.02 -6.93
C MET A 268 35.11 28.06 -7.55
N VAL A 269 35.12 27.91 -8.88
CA VAL A 269 35.97 26.92 -9.57
C VAL A 269 37.27 27.50 -10.16
N LYS A 270 37.54 28.80 -9.99
CA LYS A 270 38.71 29.51 -10.58
C LYS A 270 40.07 28.85 -10.27
N ASP A 271 40.21 28.26 -9.08
CA ASP A 271 41.45 27.65 -8.60
C ASP A 271 41.52 26.13 -8.91
N CYS A 272 40.39 25.53 -9.33
CA CYS A 272 40.31 24.13 -9.74
C CYS A 272 41.06 23.88 -11.07
N ARG A 273 41.50 22.64 -11.29
CA ARG A 273 42.16 22.21 -12.54
C ARG A 273 41.48 20.99 -13.17
N THR A 274 40.77 20.20 -12.38
CA THR A 274 40.06 18.97 -12.78
C THR A 274 38.54 19.10 -12.63
N THR A 275 37.81 18.22 -13.33
CA THR A 275 36.36 18.11 -13.22
C THR A 275 35.92 17.79 -11.78
N THR A 276 36.61 16.83 -11.15
CA THR A 276 36.36 16.42 -9.76
C THR A 276 36.53 17.56 -8.75
N GLU A 277 37.57 18.39 -8.88
CA GLU A 277 37.73 19.58 -8.02
C GLU A 277 36.59 20.58 -8.22
N ALA A 278 36.21 20.86 -9.47
CA ALA A 278 35.18 21.84 -9.79
C ALA A 278 33.80 21.45 -9.21
N VAL A 279 33.35 20.21 -9.38
CA VAL A 279 32.09 19.76 -8.76
C VAL A 279 32.16 19.71 -7.23
N GLN A 280 33.31 19.37 -6.64
CA GLN A 280 33.47 19.35 -5.18
C GLN A 280 33.44 20.77 -4.58
N ALA A 281 33.93 21.80 -5.29
CA ALA A 281 33.77 23.19 -4.89
C ALA A 281 32.30 23.63 -4.96
N ILE A 282 31.63 23.38 -6.09
CA ILE A 282 30.20 23.72 -6.29
C ILE A 282 29.32 23.05 -5.22
N ASN A 283 29.43 21.73 -5.04
CA ASN A 283 28.57 20.97 -4.12
C ASN A 283 28.82 21.29 -2.63
N LYS A 284 29.92 21.99 -2.30
CA LYS A 284 30.26 22.47 -0.96
C LYS A 284 29.64 23.84 -0.66
N ASP A 285 29.75 24.78 -1.60
CA ASP A 285 29.51 26.19 -1.33
C ASP A 285 28.26 26.76 -2.05
N PHE A 286 27.80 26.13 -3.14
CA PHE A 286 26.71 26.68 -3.97
C PHE A 286 25.33 26.62 -3.31
N PHE A 287 24.94 25.49 -2.71
CA PHE A 287 23.66 25.36 -2.01
C PHE A 287 23.52 26.34 -0.84
N ASN A 288 24.63 26.61 -0.14
CA ASN A 288 24.73 27.63 0.92
C ASN A 288 24.59 29.07 0.37
N LEU A 289 25.13 29.36 -0.83
CA LEU A 289 24.97 30.66 -1.49
C LEU A 289 23.50 30.91 -1.88
N ILE A 290 22.84 29.93 -2.51
CA ILE A 290 21.46 30.06 -2.98
C ILE A 290 20.41 29.80 -1.89
N LYS A 291 20.82 29.28 -0.73
CA LYS A 291 19.98 28.95 0.45
C LYS A 291 18.88 27.92 0.17
N VAL A 292 19.22 26.89 -0.61
CA VAL A 292 18.30 25.79 -0.96
C VAL A 292 18.83 24.49 -0.39
N HIS A 293 18.03 23.86 0.49
CA HIS A 293 18.36 22.59 1.12
C HIS A 293 17.23 21.56 0.98
N TYR A 294 17.49 20.30 1.33
CA TYR A 294 16.51 19.22 1.21
C TYR A 294 15.26 19.43 2.07
N ASN A 295 14.06 19.43 1.47
CA ASN A 295 12.79 19.40 2.19
C ASN A 295 11.64 18.81 1.37
N THR A 296 10.72 18.11 2.05
CA THR A 296 9.51 17.53 1.43
C THR A 296 8.28 18.45 1.45
N GLY A 297 8.30 19.56 2.21
CA GLY A 297 7.23 20.57 2.25
C GLY A 297 7.34 21.62 1.12
N ARG A 298 7.31 21.16 -0.13
CA ARG A 298 7.67 21.90 -1.36
C ARG A 298 6.56 21.84 -2.44
N LYS A 299 6.69 22.63 -3.53
CA LYS A 299 5.68 22.74 -4.60
C LYS A 299 5.56 21.48 -5.47
N ALA A 300 6.69 20.93 -5.91
CA ALA A 300 6.75 19.78 -6.82
C ALA A 300 8.05 18.96 -6.59
N PRO A 301 8.19 17.74 -7.12
CA PRO A 301 9.45 16.99 -7.05
C PRO A 301 10.54 17.62 -7.95
N ASN A 302 10.13 18.02 -9.15
CA ASN A 302 10.91 18.48 -10.31
C ASN A 302 10.91 20.01 -10.47
N GLN A 303 10.98 20.74 -9.36
CA GLN A 303 11.08 22.21 -9.37
C GLN A 303 12.30 22.67 -10.17
N SER A 304 12.15 23.77 -10.92
CA SER A 304 13.29 24.46 -11.52
C SER A 304 14.17 25.13 -10.46
N PRO A 305 15.37 25.62 -10.84
CA PRO A 305 16.24 26.34 -9.91
C PRO A 305 15.55 27.55 -9.25
N SER A 306 14.88 28.43 -10.01
CA SER A 306 14.21 29.62 -9.45
C SER A 306 13.08 29.26 -8.48
N GLU A 307 12.24 28.27 -8.80
CA GLU A 307 11.17 27.77 -7.90
C GLU A 307 11.73 27.19 -6.60
N SER A 308 12.92 26.59 -6.66
CA SER A 308 13.60 26.01 -5.50
C SER A 308 14.22 27.10 -4.61
N ILE A 309 14.79 28.15 -5.23
CA ILE A 309 15.36 29.32 -4.57
C ILE A 309 14.27 30.16 -3.88
N GLU A 310 13.14 30.42 -4.55
CA GLU A 310 12.01 31.15 -3.96
C GLU A 310 11.48 30.48 -2.69
N LEU A 311 11.41 29.15 -2.67
CA LEU A 311 10.95 28.38 -1.51
C LEU A 311 12.05 28.08 -0.47
N GLY A 312 13.32 28.34 -0.79
CA GLY A 312 14.49 27.96 0.02
C GLY A 312 14.67 26.44 0.19
N LYS A 313 14.06 25.62 -0.68
CA LYS A 313 14.00 24.17 -0.50
C LYS A 313 13.63 23.39 -1.77
N ALA A 314 14.19 22.19 -1.87
CA ALA A 314 13.98 21.26 -2.98
C ALA A 314 13.93 19.79 -2.51
N THR A 315 13.48 18.88 -3.39
CA THR A 315 13.68 17.43 -3.19
C THR A 315 15.06 16.98 -3.69
N CYS A 316 15.43 15.72 -3.47
CA CYS A 316 16.62 15.14 -4.12
C CYS A 316 16.62 15.31 -5.65
N THR A 317 15.46 15.35 -6.32
CA THR A 317 15.37 15.65 -7.76
C THR A 317 15.68 17.12 -8.04
N GLY A 318 15.07 18.06 -7.33
CA GLY A 318 15.35 19.50 -7.50
C GLY A 318 16.80 19.87 -7.17
N LEU A 319 17.37 19.31 -6.10
CA LEU A 319 18.79 19.46 -5.79
C LEU A 319 19.68 18.86 -6.89
N SER A 320 19.31 17.71 -7.46
CA SER A 320 20.05 17.09 -8.58
C SER A 320 19.99 17.93 -9.86
N ILE A 321 18.85 18.56 -10.17
CA ILE A 321 18.71 19.53 -11.26
C ILE A 321 19.67 20.70 -11.01
N ILE A 322 19.58 21.35 -9.84
CA ILE A 322 20.42 22.49 -9.47
C ILE A 322 21.91 22.17 -9.55
N LEU A 323 22.36 21.02 -9.04
CA LEU A 323 23.78 20.64 -9.10
C LEU A 323 24.23 20.34 -10.55
N VAL A 324 23.39 19.69 -11.35
CA VAL A 324 23.68 19.45 -12.77
C VAL A 324 23.79 20.77 -13.52
N ASP A 325 22.86 21.69 -13.33
CA ASP A 325 22.84 22.99 -14.00
C ASP A 325 24.02 23.86 -13.56
N ALA A 326 24.33 23.89 -12.26
CA ALA A 326 25.52 24.56 -11.72
C ALA A 326 26.82 24.01 -12.34
N CYS A 327 26.96 22.69 -12.42
CA CYS A 327 28.09 22.02 -13.09
C CYS A 327 28.17 22.40 -14.58
N ARG A 328 27.05 22.28 -15.30
CA ARG A 328 26.96 22.57 -16.75
C ARG A 328 27.26 24.03 -17.09
N SER A 329 26.96 24.95 -16.17
CA SER A 329 27.26 26.37 -16.34
C SER A 329 28.78 26.62 -16.51
N VAL A 330 29.62 25.88 -15.79
CA VAL A 330 31.09 25.95 -15.86
C VAL A 330 31.73 24.76 -16.58
N GLY A 331 30.98 24.12 -17.48
CA GLY A 331 31.53 23.10 -18.39
C GLY A 331 31.86 21.75 -17.75
N VAL A 332 31.41 21.48 -16.53
CA VAL A 332 31.47 20.13 -15.93
C VAL A 332 30.35 19.28 -16.56
N PRO A 333 30.65 18.12 -17.17
CA PRO A 333 29.62 17.24 -17.72
C PRO A 333 28.90 16.52 -16.58
N ALA A 334 27.60 16.78 -16.50
CA ALA A 334 26.76 16.30 -15.42
C ALA A 334 25.37 15.88 -15.94
N ARG A 335 24.76 14.91 -15.26
CA ARG A 335 23.38 14.48 -15.51
C ARG A 335 22.71 13.97 -14.24
N VAL A 336 21.37 13.93 -14.25
CA VAL A 336 20.60 13.31 -13.18
C VAL A 336 20.66 11.80 -13.34
N ALA A 337 20.92 11.10 -12.25
CA ALA A 337 20.79 9.66 -12.12
C ALA A 337 19.82 9.33 -10.97
N GLY A 338 19.28 8.12 -10.94
CA GLY A 338 18.38 7.72 -9.86
C GLY A 338 17.76 6.34 -10.03
N THR A 339 17.10 5.87 -8.98
CA THR A 339 16.24 4.69 -9.03
C THR A 339 14.77 5.06 -8.77
N PRO A 340 13.80 4.53 -9.53
CA PRO A 340 12.37 4.76 -9.28
C PRO A 340 11.90 4.17 -7.95
N LEU A 341 12.55 3.10 -7.48
CA LEU A 341 12.27 2.46 -6.20
C LEU A 341 13.50 1.62 -5.77
N TRP A 342 14.12 1.91 -4.63
CA TRP A 342 15.18 1.06 -4.09
C TRP A 342 14.72 -0.42 -4.01
N SER A 343 15.63 -1.39 -4.17
CA SER A 343 15.29 -2.82 -4.07
C SER A 343 14.78 -3.24 -2.68
N ASN A 344 15.17 -2.49 -1.64
CA ASN A 344 14.62 -2.56 -0.28
C ASN A 344 13.26 -1.85 -0.09
N LYS A 345 12.70 -1.26 -1.16
CA LYS A 345 11.42 -0.56 -1.28
C LYS A 345 11.25 0.73 -0.46
N ARG A 346 12.34 1.36 0.01
CA ARG A 346 12.31 2.65 0.74
C ARG A 346 12.06 3.90 -0.13
N GLY A 347 11.21 3.79 -1.15
CA GLY A 347 10.91 4.89 -2.09
C GLY A 347 11.97 5.09 -3.19
N ASN A 348 11.81 6.17 -3.96
CA ASN A 348 12.72 6.58 -5.03
C ASN A 348 13.90 7.40 -4.50
N HIS A 349 14.97 7.53 -5.29
CA HIS A 349 16.01 8.52 -5.03
C HIS A 349 16.70 8.97 -6.32
N THR A 350 17.16 10.22 -6.34
CA THR A 350 17.85 10.87 -7.44
C THR A 350 19.09 11.60 -6.93
N TRP A 351 20.14 11.58 -7.74
CA TRP A 351 21.46 12.15 -7.46
C TRP A 351 22.13 12.59 -8.77
N THR A 352 23.37 13.08 -8.69
CA THR A 352 24.12 13.55 -9.87
C THR A 352 25.21 12.55 -10.27
N GLU A 353 25.25 12.20 -11.57
CA GLU A 353 26.41 11.58 -12.20
C GLU A 353 27.28 12.65 -12.88
N ILE A 354 28.60 12.52 -12.73
CA ILE A 354 29.64 13.42 -13.26
C ILE A 354 30.59 12.60 -14.14
N TYR A 355 30.97 13.11 -15.31
CA TYR A 355 31.97 12.47 -16.16
C TYR A 355 33.35 13.09 -15.95
N ASP A 356 34.33 12.30 -15.55
CA ASP A 356 35.72 12.75 -15.44
C ASP A 356 36.67 11.74 -16.09
N SER A 357 37.63 12.23 -16.87
CA SER A 357 38.78 11.47 -17.37
C SER A 357 38.49 10.14 -18.10
N GLY A 358 37.27 9.97 -18.63
CA GLY A 358 36.83 8.76 -19.34
C GLY A 358 35.71 7.98 -18.65
N GLU A 359 35.51 8.18 -17.34
CA GLU A 359 34.63 7.38 -16.48
C GLU A 359 33.48 8.21 -15.90
N TRP A 360 32.46 7.52 -15.38
CA TRP A 360 31.29 8.12 -14.73
C TRP A 360 31.33 7.89 -13.23
N PHE A 361 31.37 8.99 -12.49
CA PHE A 361 31.35 9.08 -11.04
C PHE A 361 29.98 9.61 -10.57
N PHE A 362 29.68 9.51 -9.26
CA PHE A 362 28.43 10.03 -8.69
C PHE A 362 28.65 10.79 -7.38
N THR A 363 27.70 11.68 -7.07
CA THR A 363 27.61 12.43 -5.81
C THR A 363 26.15 12.72 -5.47
N GLY A 364 25.81 12.80 -4.18
CA GLY A 364 24.56 13.44 -3.76
C GLY A 364 24.67 14.96 -3.93
N ALA A 365 23.53 15.64 -4.08
CA ALA A 365 23.46 17.09 -4.20
C ALA A 365 23.09 17.71 -2.85
N ASP A 366 23.80 18.77 -2.45
CA ASP A 366 23.88 19.28 -1.06
C ASP A 366 24.54 18.26 -0.10
N GLU A 367 25.40 17.38 -0.66
CA GLU A 367 26.10 16.29 0.05
C GLU A 367 27.62 16.29 -0.25
N TYR A 368 28.30 17.43 -0.04
CA TYR A 368 29.76 17.52 -0.21
C TYR A 368 30.52 16.47 0.61
N ASN A 369 31.51 15.83 -0.02
CA ASN A 369 32.37 14.86 0.65
C ASN A 369 33.86 15.09 0.35
N LYS A 370 34.62 15.51 1.36
CA LYS A 370 36.08 15.72 1.30
C LYS A 370 36.90 14.49 0.85
N ALA A 371 36.31 13.30 0.83
CA ALA A 371 36.94 12.07 0.32
C ALA A 371 36.73 11.85 -1.20
N GLY A 372 36.13 12.80 -1.91
CA GLY A 372 35.90 12.78 -3.35
C GLY A 372 34.56 12.17 -3.77
N LEU A 373 34.43 11.93 -5.08
CA LEU A 373 33.24 11.34 -5.69
C LEU A 373 33.12 9.83 -5.39
N ASN A 374 31.96 9.25 -5.70
CA ASN A 374 31.56 7.88 -5.36
C ASN A 374 31.41 7.62 -3.84
N ARG A 375 31.17 8.68 -3.05
CA ARG A 375 31.11 8.66 -1.56
C ARG A 375 29.83 9.27 -0.99
N ALA A 376 28.67 8.78 -1.42
CA ALA A 376 27.37 9.15 -0.87
C ALA A 376 26.86 8.13 0.16
N TRP A 377 25.84 8.48 0.96
CA TRP A 377 25.23 7.55 1.93
C TRP A 377 24.48 6.39 1.23
N PHE A 378 23.92 6.64 0.04
CA PHE A 378 23.11 5.68 -0.72
C PHE A 378 23.90 4.55 -1.40
N VAL A 379 25.24 4.55 -1.33
CA VAL A 379 26.10 3.54 -1.99
C VAL A 379 25.75 2.11 -1.59
N GLY A 380 25.42 1.88 -0.31
CA GLY A 380 25.00 0.59 0.22
C GLY A 380 23.63 0.10 -0.27
N ASP A 381 22.87 0.93 -0.99
CA ASP A 381 21.58 0.57 -1.58
C ASP A 381 21.61 0.60 -3.12
N ALA A 382 22.37 1.50 -3.72
CA ALA A 382 22.67 1.48 -5.16
C ALA A 382 23.41 0.21 -5.58
N SER A 383 24.29 -0.32 -4.73
CA SER A 383 24.93 -1.63 -4.91
C SER A 383 24.00 -2.84 -4.80
N LYS A 384 22.72 -2.63 -4.48
CA LYS A 384 21.66 -3.65 -4.43
C LYS A 384 20.59 -3.44 -5.53
N ALA A 385 20.82 -2.55 -6.49
CA ALA A 385 19.92 -2.31 -7.61
C ALA A 385 19.86 -3.52 -8.56
N ILE A 386 18.73 -3.68 -9.25
CA ILE A 386 18.41 -4.86 -10.06
C ILE A 386 18.27 -4.41 -11.53
N ALA A 387 19.24 -4.78 -12.37
CA ALA A 387 19.34 -4.23 -13.73
C ALA A 387 18.14 -4.59 -14.63
N ASP A 388 17.58 -5.79 -14.47
CA ASP A 388 16.51 -6.33 -15.31
C ASP A 388 15.09 -5.93 -14.86
N ASP A 389 14.96 -5.19 -13.75
CA ASP A 389 13.69 -4.65 -13.26
C ASP A 389 13.73 -3.12 -13.32
N TRP A 390 13.04 -2.52 -14.28
CA TRP A 390 13.07 -1.06 -14.51
C TRP A 390 12.74 -0.21 -13.26
N ARG A 391 12.01 -0.77 -12.29
CA ARG A 391 11.64 -0.13 -11.02
C ARG A 391 12.81 -0.06 -10.05
N HIS A 392 13.67 -1.08 -10.08
CA HIS A 392 14.78 -1.30 -9.15
C HIS A 392 16.16 -1.11 -9.80
N ALA A 393 16.20 -0.87 -11.11
CA ALA A 393 17.36 -0.41 -11.85
C ALA A 393 17.72 1.04 -11.48
N ILE A 394 18.92 1.43 -11.86
CA ILE A 394 19.39 2.83 -11.82
C ILE A 394 19.44 3.34 -13.26
N TRP A 395 18.77 4.46 -13.49
CA TRP A 395 18.71 5.17 -14.77
C TRP A 395 19.50 6.47 -14.67
N ALA A 396 20.07 6.93 -15.78
CA ALA A 396 20.67 8.25 -15.88
C ALA A 396 20.25 8.96 -17.17
N THR A 397 19.95 10.26 -17.09
CA THR A 397 19.35 11.03 -18.20
C THR A 397 20.30 11.20 -19.38
N SER A 398 19.74 11.41 -20.56
CA SER A 398 20.49 11.56 -21.82
C SER A 398 19.76 12.54 -22.72
N TRP A 399 20.45 13.54 -23.27
CA TRP A 399 19.83 14.43 -24.28
C TRP A 399 19.71 13.74 -25.64
N LYS A 400 20.71 12.91 -25.98
CA LYS A 400 20.62 11.99 -27.11
C LYS A 400 19.52 10.97 -26.82
N ARG A 401 18.65 10.73 -27.81
CA ARG A 401 17.61 9.68 -27.76
C ARG A 401 18.27 8.29 -27.71
N THR A 402 17.84 7.46 -26.76
CA THR A 402 18.46 6.15 -26.44
C THR A 402 17.56 4.95 -26.72
N GLY A 403 16.25 5.16 -26.84
CA GLY A 403 15.21 4.10 -26.90
C GLY A 403 14.52 3.90 -25.56
N ASP A 404 15.27 4.02 -24.46
CA ASP A 404 14.76 4.07 -23.08
C ASP A 404 14.49 5.52 -22.62
N HIS A 405 13.84 5.64 -21.46
CA HIS A 405 13.43 6.92 -20.86
C HIS A 405 13.74 6.94 -19.35
N PHE A 406 13.87 8.12 -18.76
CA PHE A 406 14.02 8.27 -17.32
C PHE A 406 12.64 8.08 -16.65
N PRO A 407 12.45 7.13 -15.71
CA PRO A 407 11.14 6.92 -15.11
C PRO A 407 10.85 7.99 -14.04
N MET A 408 10.23 9.08 -14.48
CA MET A 408 9.84 10.21 -13.65
C MET A 408 8.69 9.80 -12.72
N VAL A 409 8.97 9.61 -11.42
CA VAL A 409 8.00 8.99 -10.49
C VAL A 409 6.74 9.84 -10.21
N TRP A 410 6.72 11.11 -10.64
CA TRP A 410 5.57 12.00 -10.61
C TRP A 410 4.74 11.97 -11.91
N ASP A 411 5.31 11.49 -13.01
CA ASP A 411 4.67 11.35 -14.32
C ASP A 411 5.21 10.08 -15.01
N LEU A 412 4.72 8.93 -14.55
CA LEU A 412 5.14 7.61 -15.04
C LEU A 412 4.60 7.26 -16.44
N GLU A 413 3.80 8.12 -17.08
CA GLU A 413 3.35 7.93 -18.47
C GLU A 413 4.23 8.69 -19.47
N ASN A 414 4.89 9.76 -19.04
CA ASN A 414 5.76 10.58 -19.86
C ASN A 414 7.06 9.87 -20.27
N ARG A 415 7.41 10.00 -21.55
CA ARG A 415 8.58 9.38 -22.21
C ARG A 415 9.52 10.41 -22.82
N GLY A 416 9.32 11.70 -22.51
CA GLY A 416 10.01 12.83 -23.15
C GLY A 416 11.47 13.01 -22.75
N VAL A 417 11.92 12.38 -21.66
CA VAL A 417 13.31 12.43 -21.19
C VAL A 417 13.99 11.09 -21.48
N PRO A 418 14.94 11.00 -22.44
CA PRO A 418 15.69 9.78 -22.69
C PRO A 418 16.62 9.42 -21.51
N ALA A 419 16.93 8.13 -21.37
CA ALA A 419 17.87 7.65 -20.36
C ALA A 419 18.66 6.41 -20.80
N VAL A 420 19.69 6.08 -20.03
CA VAL A 420 20.42 4.80 -20.09
C VAL A 420 20.28 4.06 -18.76
N ASN A 421 20.15 2.72 -18.80
CA ASN A 421 20.29 1.88 -17.61
C ASN A 421 21.77 1.78 -17.23
N VAL A 422 22.12 2.23 -16.02
CA VAL A 422 23.50 2.36 -15.53
C VAL A 422 23.79 1.47 -14.32
N THR A 423 22.82 0.62 -13.93
CA THR A 423 22.86 -0.25 -12.74
C THR A 423 24.19 -0.96 -12.53
N GLY A 424 24.79 -1.50 -13.60
CA GLY A 424 26.05 -2.22 -13.56
C GLY A 424 27.23 -1.44 -12.95
N ARG A 425 27.23 -0.10 -13.01
CA ARG A 425 28.29 0.72 -12.39
C ARG A 425 28.26 0.70 -10.87
N TYR A 426 27.08 0.46 -10.29
CA TYR A 426 26.86 0.51 -8.84
C TYR A 426 26.97 -0.89 -8.20
N THR A 427 26.70 -1.95 -8.96
CA THR A 427 26.77 -3.35 -8.50
C THR A 427 28.15 -4.01 -8.70
N SER A 428 29.00 -3.47 -9.57
CA SER A 428 30.31 -4.07 -9.91
C SER A 428 31.42 -3.69 -8.92
N GLY A 429 31.56 -4.43 -7.81
CA GLY A 429 32.68 -4.17 -6.88
C GLY A 429 32.77 -4.99 -5.58
N GLN A 430 32.13 -6.16 -5.46
CA GLN A 430 32.12 -6.91 -4.20
C GLN A 430 33.37 -7.77 -3.94
N GLU A 431 34.41 -7.17 -3.34
CA GLU A 431 35.36 -7.86 -2.46
C GLU A 431 35.86 -6.92 -1.33
N GLN A 432 35.29 -7.00 -0.12
CA GLN A 432 35.97 -6.59 1.14
C GLN A 432 35.52 -7.46 2.32
N LYS A 433 36.41 -7.64 3.31
CA LYS A 433 36.13 -8.34 4.58
C LYS A 433 35.68 -7.34 5.66
N PRO A 434 34.79 -7.72 6.60
CA PRO A 434 34.28 -6.82 7.62
C PRO A 434 35.34 -6.42 8.66
N LYS A 435 35.26 -5.16 9.11
CA LYS A 435 35.98 -4.58 10.26
C LYS A 435 35.17 -4.81 11.53
N GLN A 436 35.81 -5.12 12.67
CA GLN A 436 35.15 -5.55 13.90
C GLN A 436 35.40 -4.60 15.10
N SER A 437 34.48 -4.66 16.07
CA SER A 437 34.47 -3.89 17.31
C SER A 437 33.87 -4.75 18.45
N THR A 438 34.19 -4.45 19.70
CA THR A 438 33.72 -5.19 20.89
C THR A 438 32.81 -4.31 21.75
N VAL A 439 31.59 -4.77 22.03
CA VAL A 439 30.62 -4.04 22.85
C VAL A 439 30.29 -4.82 24.11
N TYR A 440 30.73 -4.29 25.25
CA TYR A 440 30.47 -4.76 26.60
C TYR A 440 29.08 -4.31 27.09
N LEU A 441 28.38 -5.16 27.84
CA LEU A 441 26.99 -4.92 28.25
C LEU A 441 26.81 -4.93 29.77
N ARG A 442 26.01 -3.99 30.26
CA ARG A 442 25.44 -3.98 31.62
C ARG A 442 23.93 -3.75 31.54
N LEU A 443 23.16 -4.27 32.49
CA LEU A 443 21.72 -4.07 32.59
C LEU A 443 21.37 -3.60 34.00
N TRP A 444 20.47 -2.62 34.10
CA TRP A 444 20.06 -1.97 35.34
C TRP A 444 18.53 -2.00 35.52
N ASP A 445 18.04 -2.10 36.75
CA ASP A 445 16.61 -2.07 37.06
C ASP A 445 15.98 -0.68 36.82
N LYS A 446 16.77 0.37 37.02
CA LYS A 446 16.49 1.79 36.75
C LYS A 446 17.83 2.54 36.67
N ARG A 447 17.83 3.78 36.16
CA ARG A 447 19.03 4.63 36.14
C ARG A 447 19.57 4.83 37.57
N GLY A 448 20.82 4.43 37.81
CA GLY A 448 21.47 4.52 39.12
C GLY A 448 20.93 3.53 40.18
N GLY A 449 20.23 2.48 39.75
CA GLY A 449 19.77 1.39 40.62
C GLY A 449 20.69 0.18 40.65
N ASP A 450 20.10 -1.00 40.79
CA ASP A 450 20.81 -2.27 40.90
C ASP A 450 21.03 -2.92 39.52
N ARG A 451 22.14 -3.64 39.37
CA ARG A 451 22.41 -4.42 38.15
C ARG A 451 21.58 -5.71 38.12
N LEU A 452 21.00 -6.01 36.96
CA LEU A 452 20.21 -7.21 36.72
C LEU A 452 21.00 -8.25 35.91
N ALA A 453 20.81 -9.53 36.26
CA ALA A 453 21.32 -10.67 35.51
C ALA A 453 20.21 -11.20 34.60
N ALA A 454 20.41 -11.08 33.29
CA ALA A 454 19.44 -11.40 32.26
C ALA A 454 20.14 -11.98 31.03
N PRO A 455 19.58 -13.00 30.36
CA PRO A 455 19.97 -13.34 29.00
C PRO A 455 19.74 -12.16 28.05
N VAL A 456 20.76 -11.86 27.26
CA VAL A 456 20.75 -10.85 26.20
C VAL A 456 21.23 -11.52 24.92
N GLU A 457 20.40 -11.50 23.89
CA GLU A 457 20.73 -11.97 22.55
C GLU A 457 21.13 -10.80 21.65
N LEU A 458 22.19 -10.98 20.86
CA LEU A 458 22.50 -10.16 19.70
C LEU A 458 21.75 -10.70 18.50
N LEU A 459 21.01 -9.85 17.80
CA LEU A 459 20.30 -10.19 16.57
C LEU A 459 20.75 -9.27 15.42
N ASP A 460 20.80 -9.82 14.21
CA ASP A 460 20.96 -9.03 13.00
C ASP A 460 19.66 -8.31 12.59
N SER A 461 19.75 -7.51 11.52
CA SER A 461 18.62 -6.76 10.96
C SER A 461 17.51 -7.63 10.36
N SER A 462 17.70 -8.94 10.23
CA SER A 462 16.67 -9.92 9.84
C SER A 462 15.97 -10.56 11.05
N GLY A 463 16.39 -10.25 12.28
CA GLY A 463 15.85 -10.86 13.50
C GLY A 463 16.42 -12.24 13.82
N LYS A 464 17.49 -12.67 13.14
CA LYS A 464 18.21 -13.90 13.46
C LYS A 464 19.16 -13.67 14.63
N VAL A 465 19.13 -14.55 15.62
CA VAL A 465 20.09 -14.56 16.73
C VAL A 465 21.49 -14.91 16.21
N LEU A 466 22.45 -14.05 16.50
CA LEU A 466 23.87 -14.19 16.16
C LEU A 466 24.67 -14.79 17.33
N ALA A 467 24.35 -14.36 18.56
CA ALA A 467 25.01 -14.78 19.79
C ALA A 467 24.12 -14.47 21.01
N GLU A 468 24.40 -15.10 22.15
CA GLU A 468 23.74 -14.83 23.43
C GLU A 468 24.78 -14.73 24.55
N VAL A 469 24.54 -13.83 25.51
CA VAL A 469 25.33 -13.66 26.75
C VAL A 469 24.40 -13.36 27.94
N THR A 470 24.91 -13.46 29.17
CA THR A 470 24.13 -13.13 30.38
C THR A 470 24.80 -11.99 31.16
N THR A 471 24.06 -10.92 31.46
CA THR A 471 24.57 -9.79 32.26
C THR A 471 24.88 -10.18 33.71
N ARG A 472 25.77 -9.42 34.37
CA ARG A 472 26.16 -9.64 35.77
C ARG A 472 25.36 -8.77 36.73
N ALA A 473 25.13 -9.28 37.94
CA ALA A 473 24.39 -8.63 39.02
C ALA A 473 25.15 -8.73 40.36
N GLY A 474 24.68 -8.02 41.38
CA GLY A 474 25.23 -8.10 42.74
C GLY A 474 26.68 -7.63 42.85
N THR A 475 27.45 -8.28 43.72
CA THR A 475 28.81 -7.91 44.16
C THR A 475 29.95 -8.24 43.18
N THR A 476 29.62 -8.72 41.98
CA THR A 476 30.60 -8.90 40.88
C THR A 476 31.30 -7.57 40.55
N ASP A 477 32.51 -7.59 39.99
CA ASP A 477 33.20 -6.36 39.58
C ASP A 477 32.36 -5.54 38.57
N LEU A 478 32.56 -4.22 38.50
CA LEU A 478 31.92 -3.35 37.49
C LEU A 478 32.51 -3.53 36.08
N ASN A 479 33.69 -4.15 35.98
CA ASN A 479 34.44 -4.42 34.75
C ASN A 479 34.26 -5.86 34.24
N ASP A 480 33.75 -6.82 35.05
CA ASP A 480 33.29 -8.12 34.54
C ASP A 480 31.97 -7.93 33.80
N MET A 481 32.09 -7.65 32.51
CA MET A 481 30.99 -7.38 31.61
C MET A 481 31.01 -8.42 30.47
N PRO A 482 29.90 -9.10 30.15
CA PRO A 482 29.81 -9.87 28.92
C PRO A 482 29.92 -8.94 27.71
N ALA A 483 30.41 -9.47 26.59
CA ALA A 483 30.60 -8.67 25.38
C ALA A 483 30.19 -9.41 24.10
N PHE A 484 29.75 -8.62 23.12
CA PHE A 484 29.57 -9.07 21.74
C PHE A 484 30.67 -8.52 20.83
N LYS A 485 31.11 -9.34 19.87
CA LYS A 485 31.92 -8.88 18.74
C LYS A 485 30.99 -8.59 17.56
N VAL A 486 31.09 -7.39 17.02
CA VAL A 486 30.17 -6.80 16.05
C VAL A 486 30.92 -6.14 14.90
N THR A 487 30.35 -6.16 13.70
CA THR A 487 30.88 -5.45 12.53
C THR A 487 30.64 -3.95 12.67
N THR A 488 31.68 -3.14 12.42
CA THR A 488 31.53 -1.68 12.43
C THR A 488 30.66 -1.21 11.27
N GLY A 489 29.65 -0.40 11.55
CA GLY A 489 28.69 0.13 10.56
C GLY A 489 27.43 -0.71 10.36
N GLU A 490 27.37 -1.94 10.89
CA GLU A 490 26.13 -2.74 10.92
C GLU A 490 25.24 -2.32 12.09
N GLU A 491 23.92 -2.39 11.87
CA GLU A 491 22.91 -2.18 12.91
C GLU A 491 22.48 -3.52 13.49
N TYR A 492 22.48 -3.58 14.82
CA TYR A 492 22.13 -4.76 15.60
C TYR A 492 20.98 -4.46 16.53
N ARG A 493 20.22 -5.50 16.86
CA ARG A 493 19.20 -5.45 17.90
C ARG A 493 19.64 -6.31 19.06
N LEU A 494 19.42 -5.83 20.29
CA LEU A 494 19.47 -6.67 21.48
C LEU A 494 18.06 -7.10 21.87
N ARG A 495 17.89 -8.37 22.25
CA ARG A 495 16.71 -8.87 22.96
C ARG A 495 17.13 -9.24 24.37
N VAL A 496 16.66 -8.50 25.36
CA VAL A 496 16.86 -8.77 26.78
C VAL A 496 15.65 -9.56 27.28
N ARG A 497 15.88 -10.73 27.90
CA ARG A 497 14.84 -11.55 28.53
C ARG A 497 14.99 -11.44 30.05
N TYR A 498 13.97 -10.96 30.74
CA TYR A 498 13.99 -10.86 32.20
C TYR A 498 12.57 -11.12 32.74
N GLU A 499 12.46 -12.00 33.73
CA GLU A 499 11.20 -12.62 34.14
C GLU A 499 10.48 -13.23 32.91
N GLU A 500 9.16 -13.01 32.76
CA GLU A 500 8.38 -13.48 31.61
C GLU A 500 8.33 -12.47 30.44
N GLU A 501 9.01 -11.32 30.55
CA GLU A 501 9.04 -10.32 29.46
C GLU A 501 10.33 -10.40 28.63
N ALA A 502 10.19 -10.07 27.34
CA ALA A 502 11.30 -9.76 26.45
C ALA A 502 11.18 -8.30 25.97
N ARG A 503 12.27 -7.54 26.10
CA ARG A 503 12.37 -6.13 25.68
C ARG A 503 13.60 -5.93 24.79
N TRP A 504 13.67 -4.81 24.08
CA TRP A 504 14.62 -4.64 22.96
C TRP A 504 15.33 -3.29 22.98
N GLU A 505 16.60 -3.29 22.55
CA GLU A 505 17.37 -2.08 22.22
C GLU A 505 17.94 -2.17 20.80
N ASN A 506 18.13 -1.05 20.12
CA ASN A 506 18.74 -1.00 18.79
C ASN A 506 20.04 -0.19 18.85
N PHE A 507 21.17 -0.75 18.43
CA PHE A 507 22.46 -0.05 18.43
C PHE A 507 23.26 -0.27 17.13
N LYS A 508 24.26 0.59 16.93
CA LYS A 508 25.15 0.56 15.77
C LYS A 508 26.59 0.71 16.24
N ALA A 509 27.47 -0.21 15.85
CA ALA A 509 28.89 -0.11 16.21
C ALA A 509 29.58 0.92 15.31
N VAL A 510 29.79 2.14 15.81
CA VAL A 510 30.22 3.29 14.97
C VAL A 510 31.74 3.39 14.74
N GLY A 511 32.56 2.53 15.37
CA GLY A 511 34.01 2.54 15.22
C GLY A 511 34.69 1.27 15.74
N GLU A 512 35.94 1.06 15.31
CA GLU A 512 36.81 -0.04 15.76
C GLU A 512 37.31 0.24 17.19
N GLY A 513 37.41 -0.81 18.00
CA GLY A 513 37.86 -0.71 19.40
C GLY A 513 36.91 -1.42 20.37
N GLU A 514 36.82 -0.89 21.58
CA GLU A 514 36.00 -1.41 22.67
C GLU A 514 35.07 -0.31 23.22
N GLY A 515 33.83 -0.67 23.57
CA GLY A 515 32.87 0.25 24.17
C GLY A 515 31.92 -0.46 25.14
N THR A 516 31.37 0.28 26.10
CA THR A 516 30.39 -0.24 27.08
C THR A 516 29.01 0.38 26.83
N MET A 517 27.96 -0.43 26.92
CA MET A 517 26.57 0.00 26.80
C MET A 517 25.76 -0.39 28.06
N ASP A 518 25.15 0.62 28.68
CA ASP A 518 24.28 0.49 29.83
C ASP A 518 22.82 0.41 29.40
N LEU A 519 22.22 -0.77 29.55
CA LEU A 519 20.80 -1.03 29.28
C LEU A 519 19.98 -0.76 30.54
N VAL A 520 18.83 -0.11 30.42
CA VAL A 520 17.95 0.21 31.56
C VAL A 520 16.58 -0.42 31.34
N TRP A 521 16.22 -1.42 32.14
CA TRP A 521 15.11 -2.33 31.86
C TRP A 521 13.76 -1.62 31.55
N PRO A 522 13.30 -0.60 32.31
CA PRO A 522 12.12 0.21 32.00
C PRO A 522 12.12 0.95 30.66
N GLU A 523 13.30 1.27 30.11
CA GLU A 523 13.46 2.13 28.93
C GLU A 523 13.51 1.32 27.62
N LEU A 524 13.84 0.03 27.72
CA LEU A 524 13.86 -0.90 26.59
C LEU A 524 12.47 -1.03 25.94
N GLY A 525 12.44 -1.06 24.61
CA GLY A 525 11.20 -1.11 23.83
C GLY A 525 10.36 -2.37 24.11
N LYS A 526 9.03 -2.27 23.89
CA LYS A 526 8.06 -3.36 24.12
C LYS A 526 7.43 -3.98 22.85
N GLY A 527 7.97 -3.70 21.65
CA GLY A 527 7.40 -4.14 20.36
C GLY A 527 8.38 -4.93 19.47
N SER A 528 7.84 -5.91 18.75
CA SER A 528 8.55 -6.71 17.73
C SER A 528 8.98 -5.88 16.50
N VAL A 529 9.75 -6.46 15.58
CA VAL A 529 10.12 -5.76 14.32
C VAL A 529 8.87 -5.55 13.46
N GLU A 530 7.99 -6.55 13.50
CA GLU A 530 6.79 -6.72 12.72
C GLU A 530 5.74 -5.67 13.09
N LEU A 531 5.49 -5.46 14.38
CA LEU A 531 4.58 -4.39 14.84
C LEU A 531 5.12 -3.00 14.51
N LYS A 532 6.44 -2.79 14.54
CA LYS A 532 7.04 -1.51 14.11
C LYS A 532 6.83 -1.29 12.61
N ALA A 533 7.10 -2.31 11.79
CA ALA A 533 6.88 -2.27 10.35
C ALA A 533 5.40 -2.04 9.98
N ILE A 534 4.46 -2.68 10.70
CA ILE A 534 3.01 -2.46 10.53
C ILE A 534 2.63 -1.03 10.94
N SER A 535 3.13 -0.52 12.06
CA SER A 535 2.84 0.85 12.51
C SER A 535 3.38 1.91 11.54
N GLN A 536 4.56 1.68 10.96
CA GLN A 536 5.16 2.54 9.94
C GLN A 536 4.40 2.45 8.61
N TRP A 537 3.99 1.25 8.20
CA TRP A 537 3.15 1.05 7.01
C TRP A 537 1.78 1.72 7.14
N LEU A 538 1.12 1.62 8.30
CA LEU A 538 -0.17 2.28 8.56
C LEU A 538 -0.11 3.81 8.50
N ALA A 539 1.08 4.40 8.69
CA ALA A 539 1.31 5.85 8.55
C ALA A 539 1.52 6.32 7.09
N LEU A 540 1.66 5.41 6.12
CA LEU A 540 1.72 5.75 4.70
C LEU A 540 0.35 6.15 4.15
N LEU A 541 0.32 6.81 2.98
CA LEU A 541 -0.92 7.17 2.30
C LEU A 541 -1.71 5.90 1.87
N PRO A 542 -3.06 5.95 1.80
CA PRO A 542 -3.88 4.78 1.48
C PRO A 542 -3.46 4.04 0.21
N GLU A 543 -3.10 4.78 -0.83
CA GLU A 543 -2.61 4.32 -2.13
C GLU A 543 -1.25 3.60 -2.02
N GLU A 544 -0.29 4.15 -1.25
CA GLU A 544 1.03 3.57 -1.02
C GLU A 544 0.94 2.24 -0.28
N ARG A 545 0.01 2.14 0.68
CA ARG A 545 -0.16 0.96 1.53
C ARG A 545 -0.52 -0.31 0.79
N HIS A 546 -1.27 -0.20 -0.31
CA HIS A 546 -1.71 -1.37 -1.07
C HIS A 546 -0.53 -2.13 -1.70
N LEU A 547 0.54 -1.40 -2.05
CA LEU A 547 1.74 -1.91 -2.70
C LEU A 547 2.81 -2.41 -1.71
N SER A 548 2.72 -2.01 -0.43
CA SER A 548 3.81 -2.07 0.56
C SER A 548 3.50 -2.88 1.83
N VAL A 549 2.36 -3.56 1.91
CA VAL A 549 1.92 -4.35 3.08
C VAL A 549 3.05 -5.25 3.63
N PRO A 550 3.38 -5.20 4.94
CA PRO A 550 4.39 -6.07 5.54
C PRO A 550 4.12 -7.56 5.30
N GLN A 551 5.18 -8.31 5.01
CA GLN A 551 5.11 -9.74 4.67
C GLN A 551 5.71 -10.67 5.74
N GLY A 552 6.24 -10.13 6.84
CA GLY A 552 6.74 -10.92 7.97
C GLY A 552 5.61 -11.70 8.67
N ALA A 553 5.94 -12.92 9.11
CA ALA A 553 5.04 -13.74 9.92
C ALA A 553 4.89 -13.14 11.33
N LEU A 554 3.67 -13.14 11.86
CA LEU A 554 3.34 -12.53 13.14
C LEU A 554 3.24 -13.58 14.26
N SER A 555 3.77 -13.24 15.44
CA SER A 555 3.39 -13.95 16.66
C SER A 555 1.90 -13.74 16.96
N ARG A 556 1.28 -14.62 17.76
CA ARG A 556 -0.11 -14.47 18.21
C ARG A 556 -0.41 -13.07 18.76
N LYS A 557 0.43 -12.61 19.69
CA LYS A 557 0.34 -11.28 20.34
C LYS A 557 0.49 -10.13 19.34
N ASP A 558 1.37 -10.28 18.36
CA ASP A 558 1.55 -9.27 17.31
C ASP A 558 0.40 -9.26 16.31
N ALA A 559 -0.19 -10.42 15.98
CA ALA A 559 -1.37 -10.50 15.12
C ALA A 559 -2.61 -9.87 15.79
N GLU A 560 -2.82 -10.12 17.08
CA GLU A 560 -3.87 -9.45 17.88
C GLU A 560 -3.68 -7.94 17.92
N ARG A 561 -2.46 -7.45 18.18
CA ARG A 561 -2.19 -5.99 18.23
C ARG A 561 -2.23 -5.34 16.85
N ALA A 562 -1.76 -6.02 15.81
CA ALA A 562 -1.86 -5.58 14.42
C ALA A 562 -3.33 -5.45 13.98
N ARG A 563 -4.19 -6.41 14.35
CA ARG A 563 -5.63 -6.35 14.09
C ARG A 563 -6.29 -5.11 14.68
N GLY A 564 -5.91 -4.71 15.90
CA GLY A 564 -6.36 -3.46 16.51
C GLY A 564 -5.93 -2.21 15.71
N LEU A 565 -4.63 -2.06 15.46
CA LEU A 565 -4.06 -0.91 14.74
C LEU A 565 -4.59 -0.79 13.30
N ILE A 566 -4.74 -1.93 12.62
CA ILE A 566 -5.32 -2.00 11.28
C ILE A 566 -6.81 -1.62 11.32
N TRP A 567 -7.57 -2.13 12.29
CA TRP A 567 -8.98 -1.80 12.45
C TRP A 567 -9.21 -0.31 12.71
N GLU A 568 -8.47 0.30 13.63
CA GLU A 568 -8.52 1.74 13.91
C GLU A 568 -8.32 2.57 12.63
N THR A 569 -7.34 2.16 11.80
CA THR A 569 -6.99 2.84 10.54
C THR A 569 -8.07 2.65 9.46
N VAL A 570 -8.48 1.40 9.19
CA VAL A 570 -9.54 1.07 8.21
C VAL A 570 -10.89 1.70 8.60
N ARG A 571 -11.21 1.71 9.90
CA ARG A 571 -12.41 2.35 10.44
C ARG A 571 -12.41 3.85 10.16
N LYS A 572 -11.28 4.54 10.37
CA LYS A 572 -11.16 5.98 10.13
C LYS A 572 -11.38 6.33 8.66
N GLU A 573 -10.62 5.69 7.75
CA GLU A 573 -10.74 5.89 6.30
C GLU A 573 -12.16 5.68 5.81
N LEU A 574 -12.77 4.56 6.21
CA LEU A 574 -14.14 4.27 5.81
C LEU A 574 -15.15 5.22 6.47
N ALA A 575 -14.90 5.77 7.66
CA ALA A 575 -15.82 6.74 8.27
C ALA A 575 -15.93 8.02 7.44
N GLU A 576 -14.79 8.56 7.01
CA GLU A 576 -14.70 9.70 6.07
C GLU A 576 -15.43 9.35 4.76
N ASP A 577 -15.13 8.18 4.20
CA ASP A 577 -15.70 7.65 2.95
C ASP A 577 -17.22 7.32 3.03
N ARG A 578 -17.83 7.30 4.24
CA ARG A 578 -19.29 7.08 4.45
C ARG A 578 -20.05 8.27 5.03
N GLU A 579 -19.40 9.39 5.36
CA GLU A 579 -20.08 10.55 5.95
C GLU A 579 -21.27 11.02 5.09
N ALA A 580 -21.04 11.20 3.78
CA ALA A 580 -22.06 11.61 2.82
C ALA A 580 -23.14 10.54 2.52
N GLU A 581 -22.98 9.30 2.96
CA GLU A 581 -24.03 8.28 2.97
C GLU A 581 -24.88 8.38 4.25
N MET A 582 -24.22 8.45 5.40
CA MET A 582 -24.87 8.45 6.70
C MET A 582 -25.58 9.77 7.03
N GLY A 583 -25.06 10.91 6.59
CA GLY A 583 -25.75 12.21 6.69
C GLY A 583 -27.05 12.28 5.87
N ARG A 584 -27.15 11.50 4.79
CA ARG A 584 -28.38 11.35 3.98
C ARG A 584 -29.27 10.17 4.40
N LYS A 585 -28.81 9.35 5.36
CA LYS A 585 -29.44 8.07 5.77
C LYS A 585 -29.71 7.13 4.59
N VAL A 586 -28.67 6.90 3.79
CA VAL A 586 -28.68 5.95 2.66
C VAL A 586 -27.49 5.00 2.70
N ALA A 587 -27.70 3.74 2.34
CA ALA A 587 -26.64 2.79 1.99
C ALA A 587 -26.58 2.64 0.46
N LYS A 588 -25.38 2.56 -0.12
CA LYS A 588 -25.17 2.41 -1.57
C LYS A 588 -24.31 1.20 -1.92
N ALA A 589 -24.86 0.30 -2.72
CA ALA A 589 -24.17 -0.89 -3.24
C ALA A 589 -24.86 -1.39 -4.51
N ALA A 590 -24.16 -2.18 -5.33
CA ALA A 590 -24.70 -2.85 -6.53
C ALA A 590 -25.53 -1.94 -7.49
N GLY A 591 -25.14 -0.67 -7.63
CA GLY A 591 -25.85 0.30 -8.47
C GLY A 591 -27.21 0.76 -7.92
N LYS A 592 -27.46 0.59 -6.62
CA LYS A 592 -28.70 0.92 -5.92
C LYS A 592 -28.46 1.80 -4.69
N GLU A 593 -29.53 2.44 -4.24
CA GLU A 593 -29.58 3.25 -3.01
C GLU A 593 -30.72 2.72 -2.13
N MET A 594 -30.41 2.42 -0.87
CA MET A 594 -31.35 1.95 0.13
C MET A 594 -31.47 3.02 1.23
N LYS A 595 -32.60 3.71 1.28
CA LYS A 595 -32.89 4.70 2.33
C LYS A 595 -33.17 3.98 3.65
N PHE A 596 -32.84 4.60 4.77
CA PHE A 596 -33.20 4.06 6.09
C PHE A 596 -33.69 5.14 7.05
N LEU A 597 -34.49 4.72 8.02
CA LEU A 597 -34.79 5.45 9.25
C LEU A 597 -34.00 4.79 10.38
N GLU A 598 -33.56 5.56 11.38
CA GLU A 598 -32.85 5.06 12.55
C GLU A 598 -33.43 5.68 13.83
N GLN A 599 -33.50 4.90 14.91
CA GLN A 599 -33.91 5.35 16.25
C GLN A 599 -33.09 4.62 17.32
N THR A 600 -32.54 5.35 18.28
CA THR A 600 -31.65 4.81 19.33
C THR A 600 -32.39 4.59 20.64
N PHE A 601 -32.08 3.48 21.31
CA PHE A 601 -32.64 3.06 22.59
C PHE A 601 -31.51 2.71 23.58
N GLY A 602 -31.78 2.90 24.88
CA GLY A 602 -30.86 2.57 25.97
C GLY A 602 -29.55 3.38 26.00
N LYS A 603 -28.74 3.12 27.02
CA LYS A 603 -27.34 3.58 27.10
C LYS A 603 -26.45 2.61 26.31
N ALA A 604 -25.38 3.12 25.68
CA ALA A 604 -24.41 2.24 25.01
C ALA A 604 -23.66 1.38 26.05
N PRO A 605 -23.47 0.07 25.79
CA PRO A 605 -22.49 -0.75 26.49
C PRO A 605 -21.05 -0.36 26.12
N GLU A 606 -20.08 -0.70 26.96
CA GLU A 606 -18.65 -0.53 26.67
C GLU A 606 -18.18 -1.36 25.47
N THR A 607 -18.85 -2.48 25.18
CA THR A 607 -18.59 -3.34 24.02
C THR A 607 -19.23 -2.85 22.73
N GLY A 608 -19.83 -1.65 22.71
CA GLY A 608 -20.54 -1.10 21.57
C GLY A 608 -22.04 -1.45 21.54
N ARG A 609 -22.80 -0.70 20.73
CA ARG A 609 -24.26 -0.80 20.64
C ARG A 609 -24.71 -2.02 19.84
N SER A 610 -25.89 -2.54 20.17
CA SER A 610 -26.60 -3.47 19.27
C SER A 610 -27.26 -2.76 18.10
N LEU A 611 -27.47 -3.48 16.98
CA LEU A 611 -28.12 -2.99 15.77
C LEU A 611 -29.30 -3.88 15.41
N TRP A 612 -30.47 -3.29 15.21
CA TRP A 612 -31.73 -4.01 14.99
C TRP A 612 -32.33 -3.62 13.64
N ILE A 613 -32.06 -4.41 12.60
CA ILE A 613 -32.52 -4.12 11.24
C ILE A 613 -33.95 -4.65 11.09
N SER A 614 -34.93 -3.78 10.86
CA SER A 614 -36.35 -4.14 10.80
C SER A 614 -36.97 -3.83 9.43
N MET A 615 -37.33 -4.87 8.68
CA MET A 615 -37.71 -4.81 7.27
C MET A 615 -39.22 -4.73 7.04
N HIS A 616 -39.66 -3.80 6.20
CA HIS A 616 -41.08 -3.52 5.96
C HIS A 616 -41.77 -4.55 5.03
N GLY A 617 -43.07 -4.74 5.26
CA GLY A 617 -43.97 -5.44 4.33
C GLY A 617 -44.38 -4.59 3.13
N GLY A 618 -45.24 -5.13 2.26
CA GLY A 618 -45.84 -4.39 1.13
C GLY A 618 -45.33 -4.78 -0.27
N GLY A 619 -44.56 -5.87 -0.42
CA GLY A 619 -44.10 -6.36 -1.71
C GLY A 619 -45.24 -6.56 -2.72
N GLY A 620 -45.09 -5.99 -3.92
CA GLY A 620 -46.11 -5.98 -4.98
C GLY A 620 -47.17 -4.86 -4.85
N ALA A 621 -47.21 -4.14 -3.73
CA ALA A 621 -48.13 -3.01 -3.55
C ALA A 621 -47.57 -1.71 -4.18
N PRO A 622 -48.43 -0.72 -4.50
CA PRO A 622 -47.99 0.57 -5.03
C PRO A 622 -46.99 1.30 -4.10
N PRO A 623 -46.06 2.13 -4.62
CA PRO A 623 -44.99 2.74 -3.83
C PRO A 623 -45.44 3.48 -2.57
N ARG A 624 -46.61 4.15 -2.63
CA ARG A 624 -47.23 4.83 -1.46
C ARG A 624 -47.48 3.90 -0.27
N VAL A 625 -47.72 2.61 -0.52
CA VAL A 625 -47.97 1.60 0.52
C VAL A 625 -46.65 1.13 1.13
N ASN A 626 -45.63 0.79 0.31
CA ASN A 626 -44.29 0.46 0.84
C ASN A 626 -43.69 1.62 1.64
N ASP A 627 -43.83 2.85 1.17
CA ASP A 627 -43.39 4.05 1.89
C ASP A 627 -44.19 4.29 3.20
N GLN A 628 -45.44 3.82 3.29
CA GLN A 628 -46.21 3.85 4.54
C GLN A 628 -45.74 2.75 5.49
N GLN A 629 -45.57 1.51 5.01
CA GLN A 629 -45.07 0.39 5.81
C GLN A 629 -43.67 0.66 6.35
N TRP A 630 -42.77 1.24 5.55
CA TRP A 630 -41.45 1.70 5.98
C TRP A 630 -41.49 2.68 7.16
N ARG A 631 -42.38 3.69 7.10
CA ARG A 631 -42.57 4.67 8.19
C ARG A 631 -43.24 4.06 9.44
N ASN A 632 -44.01 2.98 9.28
CA ASN A 632 -44.53 2.21 10.41
C ASN A 632 -43.43 1.35 11.05
N GLN A 633 -42.61 0.69 10.24
CA GLN A 633 -41.65 -0.34 10.65
C GLN A 633 -40.67 0.15 11.74
N ILE A 634 -40.16 1.38 11.61
CA ILE A 634 -39.26 2.00 12.61
C ILE A 634 -39.88 2.14 14.01
N ARG A 635 -41.21 2.09 14.14
CA ARG A 635 -41.96 2.26 15.40
C ARG A 635 -42.45 0.94 15.99
N LEU A 636 -42.23 -0.20 15.33
CA LEU A 636 -42.79 -1.48 15.78
C LEU A 636 -42.03 -2.06 16.98
N TYR A 637 -40.72 -1.89 17.04
CA TYR A 637 -39.85 -2.52 18.04
C TYR A 637 -39.06 -1.47 18.81
N ALA A 638 -38.94 -1.69 20.13
CA ALA A 638 -38.24 -0.83 21.06
C ALA A 638 -37.42 -1.73 22.02
N PRO A 639 -36.20 -2.13 21.65
CA PRO A 639 -35.35 -2.93 22.52
C PRO A 639 -34.86 -2.11 23.71
N SER A 640 -34.40 -2.77 24.78
CA SER A 640 -33.85 -2.09 25.97
C SER A 640 -32.53 -1.37 25.69
N GLU A 641 -31.77 -1.82 24.69
CA GLU A 641 -30.59 -1.19 24.14
C GLU A 641 -30.55 -1.42 22.62
N GLY A 642 -30.02 -0.44 21.88
CA GLY A 642 -29.60 -0.62 20.50
C GLY A 642 -29.99 0.53 19.58
N ILE A 643 -29.62 0.43 18.31
CA ILE A 643 -30.13 1.28 17.24
C ILE A 643 -31.08 0.44 16.39
N VAL A 644 -32.36 0.79 16.38
CA VAL A 644 -33.34 0.21 15.44
C VAL A 644 -33.22 0.94 14.11
N VAL A 645 -33.06 0.19 13.03
CA VAL A 645 -32.90 0.71 11.68
C VAL A 645 -33.94 0.08 10.77
N ALA A 646 -34.80 0.90 10.17
CA ALA A 646 -35.76 0.46 9.19
C ALA A 646 -35.27 0.83 7.78
N PRO A 647 -34.69 -0.10 7.01
CA PRO A 647 -34.40 0.12 5.59
C PRO A 647 -35.69 0.16 4.77
N ARG A 648 -35.64 0.90 3.65
CA ARG A 648 -36.62 0.90 2.55
C ARG A 648 -36.01 0.18 1.36
N ALA A 649 -36.59 -0.95 0.96
CA ALA A 649 -36.08 -1.70 -0.19
C ALA A 649 -36.06 -0.81 -1.45
N PRO A 650 -35.05 -0.92 -2.35
CA PRO A 650 -34.95 -0.10 -3.56
C PRO A 650 -36.03 -0.34 -4.62
N THR A 651 -36.93 -1.30 -4.42
CA THR A 651 -38.02 -1.65 -5.35
C THR A 651 -39.32 -1.97 -4.60
N ASP A 652 -40.43 -1.99 -5.34
CA ASP A 652 -41.79 -2.28 -4.83
C ASP A 652 -42.33 -3.66 -5.26
N THR A 653 -41.47 -4.48 -5.87
CA THR A 653 -41.83 -5.81 -6.37
C THR A 653 -42.17 -6.80 -5.25
N TRP A 654 -42.83 -7.92 -5.58
CA TRP A 654 -43.14 -8.97 -4.59
C TRP A 654 -41.88 -9.50 -3.89
N ASN A 655 -40.75 -9.56 -4.59
CA ASN A 655 -39.46 -10.04 -4.10
C ASN A 655 -38.50 -8.94 -3.62
N LEU A 656 -39.00 -7.77 -3.23
CA LEU A 656 -38.19 -6.58 -2.87
C LEU A 656 -36.99 -6.84 -1.94
N TRP A 657 -37.05 -7.82 -1.03
CA TRP A 657 -35.99 -8.16 -0.08
C TRP A 657 -35.13 -9.38 -0.46
N HIS A 658 -35.34 -10.00 -1.62
CA HIS A 658 -34.49 -11.09 -2.12
C HIS A 658 -34.13 -10.93 -3.62
N GLN A 659 -34.01 -9.67 -4.06
CA GLN A 659 -33.33 -9.32 -5.30
C GLN A 659 -31.81 -9.32 -5.11
N SER A 660 -31.05 -9.58 -6.17
CA SER A 660 -29.60 -9.84 -6.13
C SER A 660 -28.73 -8.73 -5.51
N HIS A 661 -29.23 -7.50 -5.45
CA HIS A 661 -28.53 -6.33 -4.88
C HIS A 661 -28.79 -6.11 -3.38
N ILE A 662 -29.72 -6.85 -2.77
CA ILE A 662 -30.13 -6.60 -1.38
C ILE A 662 -29.02 -6.96 -0.40
N ASP A 663 -28.37 -8.11 -0.59
CA ASP A 663 -27.29 -8.55 0.31
C ASP A 663 -26.13 -7.54 0.34
N ASP A 664 -25.74 -7.00 -0.82
CA ASP A 664 -24.67 -6.00 -0.94
C ASP A 664 -25.04 -4.71 -0.20
N LEU A 665 -26.32 -4.34 -0.20
CA LEU A 665 -26.86 -3.20 0.55
C LEU A 665 -26.96 -3.46 2.05
N PHE A 666 -27.15 -4.72 2.47
CA PHE A 666 -27.14 -5.10 3.89
C PHE A 666 -25.72 -5.16 4.44
N ASP A 667 -24.76 -5.72 3.70
CA ASP A 667 -23.34 -5.66 4.06
C ASP A 667 -22.86 -4.20 4.15
N ARG A 668 -23.28 -3.34 3.19
CA ARG A 668 -23.04 -1.88 3.27
C ARG A 668 -23.69 -1.23 4.48
N LEU A 669 -24.96 -1.55 4.77
CA LEU A 669 -25.68 -0.97 5.91
C LEU A 669 -24.99 -1.34 7.23
N ILE A 670 -24.71 -2.63 7.44
CA ILE A 670 -24.07 -3.14 8.66
C ILE A 670 -22.68 -2.50 8.83
N ALA A 671 -21.84 -2.53 7.79
CA ALA A 671 -20.53 -1.89 7.83
C ALA A 671 -20.61 -0.41 8.19
N ASN A 672 -21.49 0.36 7.53
CA ASN A 672 -21.65 1.79 7.81
C ASN A 672 -22.05 2.05 9.28
N PHE A 673 -22.86 1.19 9.89
CA PHE A 673 -23.26 1.30 11.30
C PHE A 673 -22.12 0.89 12.26
N VAL A 674 -21.40 -0.21 12.01
CA VAL A 674 -20.22 -0.61 12.82
C VAL A 674 -19.18 0.52 12.82
N ILE A 675 -18.86 1.06 11.64
CA ILE A 675 -17.87 2.13 11.46
C ILE A 675 -18.31 3.43 12.17
N THR A 676 -19.52 3.94 11.86
CA THR A 676 -19.92 5.33 12.18
C THR A 676 -20.88 5.49 13.38
N ARG A 677 -21.34 4.39 13.99
CA ARG A 677 -22.28 4.42 15.14
C ARG A 677 -21.82 3.59 16.35
N ASP A 678 -20.61 3.04 16.29
CA ASP A 678 -20.03 2.20 17.34
C ASP A 678 -20.92 0.97 17.65
N VAL A 679 -21.43 0.35 16.57
CA VAL A 679 -22.18 -0.90 16.64
C VAL A 679 -21.23 -2.08 16.75
N ASN A 680 -21.52 -2.98 17.68
CA ASN A 680 -20.82 -4.24 17.84
C ASN A 680 -21.26 -5.23 16.73
N PRO A 681 -20.33 -5.79 15.93
CA PRO A 681 -20.68 -6.69 14.81
C PRO A 681 -21.27 -8.03 15.29
N ASP A 682 -20.95 -8.46 16.50
CA ASP A 682 -21.53 -9.64 17.14
C ASP A 682 -22.89 -9.38 17.83
N ARG A 683 -23.46 -8.17 17.71
CA ARG A 683 -24.78 -7.81 18.25
C ARG A 683 -25.70 -7.16 17.20
N VAL A 684 -25.63 -7.68 15.97
CA VAL A 684 -26.53 -7.31 14.86
C VAL A 684 -27.69 -8.31 14.77
N TYR A 685 -28.91 -7.79 14.74
CA TYR A 685 -30.16 -8.55 14.76
C TYR A 685 -31.00 -8.26 13.52
N LEU A 686 -31.52 -9.30 12.88
CA LEU A 686 -32.32 -9.20 11.64
C LEU A 686 -33.80 -9.48 11.93
N MET A 687 -34.69 -8.55 11.57
CA MET A 687 -36.13 -8.65 11.79
C MET A 687 -36.90 -8.22 10.54
N GLY A 688 -38.09 -8.78 10.30
CA GLY A 688 -38.91 -8.38 9.16
C GLY A 688 -40.33 -8.89 9.21
N TYR A 689 -41.27 -8.06 8.78
CA TYR A 689 -42.71 -8.34 8.85
C TYR A 689 -43.34 -8.49 7.46
N SER A 690 -44.22 -9.47 7.27
CA SER A 690 -44.91 -9.76 5.98
C SER A 690 -43.88 -10.06 4.88
N ALA A 691 -43.87 -9.33 3.76
CA ALA A 691 -42.81 -9.45 2.75
C ALA A 691 -41.39 -9.15 3.31
N GLY A 692 -41.27 -8.40 4.40
CA GLY A 692 -40.03 -8.29 5.18
C GLY A 692 -39.62 -9.62 5.81
N GLY A 693 -40.58 -10.43 6.27
CA GLY A 693 -40.38 -11.79 6.76
C GLY A 693 -39.99 -12.78 5.65
N ASP A 694 -40.56 -12.66 4.44
CA ASP A 694 -40.06 -13.36 3.25
C ASP A 694 -38.57 -13.04 3.03
N GLY A 695 -38.19 -11.77 3.24
CA GLY A 695 -36.82 -11.31 3.24
C GLY A 695 -35.94 -11.92 4.34
N VAL A 696 -36.44 -12.03 5.58
CA VAL A 696 -35.70 -12.67 6.69
C VAL A 696 -35.41 -14.14 6.38
N TYR A 697 -36.41 -14.92 5.94
CA TYR A 697 -36.23 -16.31 5.54
C TYR A 697 -35.16 -16.47 4.44
N GLN A 698 -35.05 -15.49 3.54
CA GLN A 698 -34.08 -15.52 2.45
C GLN A 698 -32.69 -15.04 2.88
N LEU A 699 -32.58 -13.94 3.65
CA LEU A 699 -31.29 -13.33 4.04
C LEU A 699 -30.60 -14.10 5.17
N ALA A 700 -31.32 -14.52 6.20
CA ALA A 700 -30.76 -15.15 7.40
C ALA A 700 -29.87 -16.38 7.10
N PRO A 701 -30.28 -17.40 6.31
CA PRO A 701 -29.42 -18.54 5.99
C PRO A 701 -28.26 -18.21 5.04
N ARG A 702 -28.34 -17.10 4.29
CA ARG A 702 -27.32 -16.72 3.28
C ARG A 702 -26.24 -15.80 3.85
N MET A 703 -26.59 -15.02 4.88
CA MET A 703 -25.74 -14.04 5.54
C MET A 703 -25.62 -14.32 7.04
N ALA A 704 -25.73 -15.58 7.46
CA ALA A 704 -25.77 -16.00 8.87
C ALA A 704 -24.59 -15.44 9.69
N ASP A 705 -23.40 -15.39 9.08
CA ASP A 705 -22.17 -14.86 9.66
C ASP A 705 -22.11 -13.31 9.76
N ARG A 706 -23.26 -12.63 9.63
CA ARG A 706 -23.45 -11.21 9.99
C ARG A 706 -24.32 -11.00 11.23
N PHE A 707 -25.00 -12.02 11.74
CA PHE A 707 -26.11 -11.85 12.68
C PHE A 707 -25.93 -12.67 13.96
N ALA A 708 -26.39 -12.11 15.06
CA ALA A 708 -26.45 -12.75 16.38
C ALA A 708 -27.78 -13.46 16.63
N ALA A 709 -28.87 -12.97 16.03
CA ALA A 709 -30.16 -13.62 15.96
C ALA A 709 -30.99 -13.05 14.80
N ALA A 710 -31.95 -13.81 14.29
CA ALA A 710 -32.95 -13.33 13.35
C ALA A 710 -34.38 -13.74 13.73
N ALA A 711 -35.37 -12.88 13.45
CA ALA A 711 -36.79 -13.13 13.71
C ALA A 711 -37.64 -12.81 12.48
N MET A 712 -38.44 -13.78 12.08
CA MET A 712 -39.36 -13.72 10.93
C MET A 712 -40.79 -13.54 11.44
N MET A 713 -41.51 -12.55 10.92
CA MET A 713 -42.91 -12.31 11.29
C MET A 713 -43.82 -12.31 10.05
N ALA A 714 -44.83 -13.19 10.04
CA ALA A 714 -45.89 -13.25 9.02
C ALA A 714 -45.45 -13.37 7.54
N GLY A 715 -44.23 -13.85 7.28
CA GLY A 715 -43.66 -14.05 5.94
C GLY A 715 -43.75 -15.49 5.41
N HIS A 716 -43.26 -15.69 4.20
CA HIS A 716 -43.21 -16.98 3.49
C HIS A 716 -41.79 -17.29 2.99
N PRO A 717 -41.23 -18.49 3.20
CA PRO A 717 -39.83 -18.80 2.87
C PRO A 717 -39.55 -18.93 1.37
N ASN A 718 -40.59 -19.17 0.57
CA ASN A 718 -40.48 -19.46 -0.87
C ASN A 718 -39.54 -20.67 -1.10
N ASN A 719 -38.39 -20.46 -1.73
CA ASN A 719 -37.37 -21.48 -2.00
C ASN A 719 -36.16 -21.44 -1.05
N ALA A 720 -36.25 -20.72 0.09
CA ALA A 720 -35.19 -20.68 1.09
C ALA A 720 -34.92 -22.08 1.68
N SER A 721 -33.71 -22.28 2.21
CA SER A 721 -33.30 -23.51 2.90
C SER A 721 -32.83 -23.19 4.32
N PRO A 722 -33.30 -23.91 5.36
CA PRO A 722 -32.89 -23.66 6.74
C PRO A 722 -31.44 -24.06 7.04
N LEU A 723 -30.77 -24.82 6.17
CA LEU A 723 -29.44 -25.41 6.42
C LEU A 723 -28.36 -24.36 6.78
N GLY A 724 -28.44 -23.15 6.22
CA GLY A 724 -27.52 -22.05 6.55
C GLY A 724 -27.73 -21.44 7.95
N LEU A 725 -28.82 -21.78 8.65
CA LEU A 725 -29.14 -21.28 9.99
C LEU A 725 -28.42 -22.03 11.12
N ARG A 726 -27.55 -23.03 10.84
CA ARG A 726 -26.90 -23.85 11.88
C ARG A 726 -26.34 -23.03 13.04
N ASN A 727 -25.70 -21.90 12.72
CA ASN A 727 -24.99 -21.04 13.67
C ASN A 727 -25.71 -19.70 13.92
N LEU A 728 -26.97 -19.53 13.46
CA LEU A 728 -27.76 -18.32 13.62
C LEU A 728 -29.07 -18.62 14.37
N PRO A 729 -29.21 -18.18 15.64
CA PRO A 729 -30.45 -18.29 16.40
C PRO A 729 -31.65 -17.69 15.65
N PHE A 730 -32.71 -18.46 15.42
CA PHE A 730 -33.80 -18.10 14.48
C PHE A 730 -35.21 -18.21 15.09
N MET A 731 -36.03 -17.16 14.95
CA MET A 731 -37.42 -17.14 15.43
C MET A 731 -38.44 -17.06 14.28
N ILE A 732 -39.57 -17.77 14.44
CA ILE A 732 -40.68 -17.83 13.50
C ILE A 732 -41.97 -17.43 14.23
N PHE A 733 -42.56 -16.31 13.85
CA PHE A 733 -43.85 -15.82 14.35
C PHE A 733 -44.88 -15.76 13.24
N MET A 734 -46.06 -16.35 13.49
CA MET A 734 -47.13 -16.43 12.49
C MET A 734 -48.51 -16.43 13.15
N GLY A 735 -49.48 -15.76 12.54
CA GLY A 735 -50.88 -15.88 12.93
C GLY A 735 -51.48 -17.19 12.41
N GLY A 736 -52.14 -17.95 13.28
CA GLY A 736 -52.81 -19.21 12.93
C GLY A 736 -53.93 -19.02 11.89
N LYS A 737 -54.46 -17.81 11.73
CA LYS A 737 -55.45 -17.43 10.71
C LYS A 737 -54.81 -16.80 9.46
N ASP A 738 -53.50 -16.57 9.39
CA ASP A 738 -52.83 -16.15 8.15
C ASP A 738 -52.69 -17.33 7.17
N ARG A 739 -53.78 -17.60 6.47
CA ARG A 739 -53.91 -18.67 5.48
C ARG A 739 -53.44 -18.25 4.08
N ALA A 740 -53.03 -17.01 3.88
CA ALA A 740 -52.55 -16.53 2.58
C ALA A 740 -51.30 -17.31 2.18
N TYR A 741 -51.28 -17.85 0.95
CA TYR A 741 -50.21 -18.72 0.43
C TYR A 741 -49.87 -19.94 1.33
N GLY A 742 -50.75 -20.31 2.28
CA GLY A 742 -50.49 -21.37 3.26
C GLY A 742 -49.46 -21.01 4.34
N ARG A 743 -49.11 -19.73 4.52
CA ARG A 743 -48.10 -19.23 5.48
C ARG A 743 -48.17 -19.89 6.85
N ASN A 744 -49.35 -19.95 7.47
CA ASN A 744 -49.54 -20.61 8.77
C ASN A 744 -49.06 -22.08 8.82
N LYS A 745 -49.31 -22.86 7.77
CA LYS A 745 -48.83 -24.25 7.65
C LYS A 745 -47.32 -24.31 7.36
N VAL A 746 -46.83 -23.46 6.46
CA VAL A 746 -45.42 -23.47 6.04
C VAL A 746 -44.50 -23.01 7.17
N ALA A 747 -44.90 -22.02 7.96
CA ALA A 747 -44.19 -21.60 9.17
C ALA A 747 -44.13 -22.71 10.23
N ALA A 748 -45.25 -23.43 10.44
CA ALA A 748 -45.28 -24.57 11.36
C ALA A 748 -44.37 -25.72 10.89
N GLN A 749 -44.33 -26.01 9.58
CA GLN A 749 -43.42 -27.02 9.02
C GLN A 749 -41.95 -26.59 9.10
N TRP A 750 -41.63 -25.30 8.88
CA TRP A 750 -40.27 -24.79 9.08
C TRP A 750 -39.81 -24.90 10.54
N GLY A 751 -40.72 -24.72 11.51
CA GLY A 751 -40.43 -25.02 12.92
C GLY A 751 -40.04 -26.48 13.11
N LYS A 752 -40.86 -27.42 12.62
CA LYS A 752 -40.54 -28.86 12.70
C LYS A 752 -39.20 -29.20 12.05
N THR A 753 -38.92 -28.67 10.87
CA THR A 753 -37.65 -28.96 10.17
C THR A 753 -36.43 -28.31 10.82
N LEU A 754 -36.60 -27.25 11.62
CA LEU A 754 -35.53 -26.75 12.48
C LEU A 754 -35.33 -27.64 13.73
N GLU A 755 -36.38 -28.25 14.27
CA GLU A 755 -36.27 -29.26 15.34
C GLU A 755 -35.62 -30.55 14.83
N GLU A 756 -36.07 -31.10 13.69
CA GLU A 756 -35.46 -32.25 13.00
C GLU A 756 -33.95 -32.03 12.74
N LEU A 757 -33.54 -30.79 12.39
CA LEU A 757 -32.15 -30.42 12.20
C LEU A 757 -31.38 -30.22 13.52
N ARG A 758 -32.04 -29.81 14.60
CA ARG A 758 -31.48 -29.67 15.96
C ARG A 758 -31.29 -31.03 16.63
N GLU A 759 -32.23 -31.96 16.45
CA GLU A 759 -32.10 -33.35 16.92
C GLU A 759 -30.88 -34.05 16.27
N ALA A 760 -30.62 -33.77 14.99
CA ALA A 760 -29.46 -34.29 14.25
C ALA A 760 -28.14 -33.51 14.48
N ASP A 761 -28.20 -32.29 15.02
CA ASP A 761 -27.03 -31.45 15.33
C ASP A 761 -27.31 -30.61 16.61
N PRO A 762 -27.22 -31.21 17.83
CA PRO A 762 -27.70 -30.58 19.06
C PRO A 762 -27.01 -29.27 19.47
N GLY A 763 -25.83 -29.00 18.87
CA GLY A 763 -25.08 -27.75 19.02
C GLY A 763 -25.36 -26.72 17.90
N GLY A 764 -26.47 -26.87 17.17
CA GLY A 764 -26.89 -25.98 16.08
C GLY A 764 -28.39 -25.74 16.04
N TYR A 765 -28.83 -24.90 15.10
CA TYR A 765 -30.24 -24.60 14.80
C TYR A 765 -31.08 -24.18 16.03
N ASP A 766 -30.50 -23.37 16.92
CA ASP A 766 -31.24 -22.84 18.07
C ASP A 766 -32.39 -21.94 17.60
N HIS A 767 -33.63 -22.29 17.93
CA HIS A 767 -34.78 -21.67 17.32
C HIS A 767 -36.01 -21.63 18.23
N LYS A 768 -37.02 -20.83 17.85
CA LYS A 768 -38.38 -20.88 18.41
C LYS A 768 -39.39 -20.65 17.30
N ALA A 769 -40.37 -21.54 17.16
CA ALA A 769 -41.55 -21.32 16.33
C ALA A 769 -42.78 -21.05 17.19
N THR A 770 -43.62 -20.10 16.81
CA THR A 770 -44.84 -19.73 17.55
C THR A 770 -45.94 -19.33 16.58
N ILE A 771 -47.02 -20.12 16.58
CA ILE A 771 -48.19 -19.96 15.71
C ILE A 771 -49.37 -19.52 16.60
N TYR A 772 -49.70 -18.23 16.61
CA TYR A 772 -50.74 -17.65 17.49
C TYR A 772 -52.15 -17.97 16.95
N PRO A 773 -52.94 -18.90 17.55
CA PRO A 773 -54.18 -19.38 16.95
C PRO A 773 -55.25 -18.30 16.76
N GLN A 774 -55.21 -17.26 17.60
CA GLN A 774 -56.13 -16.13 17.59
C GLN A 774 -55.87 -15.11 16.46
N HIS A 775 -54.62 -14.97 16.00
CA HIS A 775 -54.20 -13.87 15.13
C HIS A 775 -54.27 -14.17 13.63
N GLY A 776 -54.47 -13.12 12.83
CA GLY A 776 -54.33 -13.14 11.38
C GLY A 776 -52.93 -12.70 10.93
N HIS A 777 -52.83 -12.06 9.76
CA HIS A 777 -51.56 -11.55 9.24
C HIS A 777 -50.88 -10.54 10.19
N TRP A 778 -51.68 -9.75 10.93
CA TRP A 778 -51.19 -8.91 12.02
C TRP A 778 -51.32 -9.64 13.36
N MET A 779 -50.22 -9.71 14.12
CA MET A 779 -50.12 -10.40 15.42
C MET A 779 -50.24 -9.44 16.61
N ASN A 780 -50.71 -8.21 16.37
CA ASN A 780 -51.00 -7.19 17.37
C ASN A 780 -49.80 -6.72 18.24
N GLY A 781 -48.58 -7.16 17.90
CA GLY A 781 -47.36 -6.86 18.64
C GLY A 781 -46.95 -7.94 19.64
N ASP A 782 -47.65 -9.07 19.72
CA ASP A 782 -47.25 -10.21 20.56
C ASP A 782 -45.87 -10.75 20.14
N ASP A 783 -45.52 -10.63 18.85
CA ASP A 783 -44.20 -10.93 18.28
C ASP A 783 -43.03 -10.13 18.89
N ARG A 784 -43.30 -9.11 19.71
CA ARG A 784 -42.29 -8.39 20.51
C ARG A 784 -41.64 -9.27 21.60
N GLU A 785 -42.19 -10.43 21.93
CA GLU A 785 -41.51 -11.40 22.81
C GLU A 785 -40.17 -11.90 22.24
N ALA A 786 -39.87 -11.65 20.96
CA ALA A 786 -38.56 -11.84 20.37
C ALA A 786 -37.45 -11.00 21.05
N LEU A 787 -37.75 -9.75 21.43
CA LEU A 787 -36.70 -8.77 21.78
C LEU A 787 -35.85 -9.17 23.00
N PRO A 788 -36.43 -9.66 24.13
CA PRO A 788 -35.63 -10.09 25.29
C PRO A 788 -34.79 -11.34 25.02
N TRP A 789 -35.22 -12.22 24.11
CA TRP A 789 -34.46 -13.41 23.72
C TRP A 789 -33.33 -13.05 22.75
N MET A 790 -33.62 -12.24 21.73
CA MET A 790 -32.63 -11.82 20.73
C MET A 790 -31.49 -11.00 21.36
N ILE A 791 -31.78 -10.05 22.26
CA ILE A 791 -30.75 -9.20 22.86
C ILE A 791 -29.75 -9.97 23.75
N ALA A 792 -30.13 -11.16 24.21
CA ALA A 792 -29.30 -12.09 24.96
C ALA A 792 -28.44 -13.01 24.07
N LYS A 793 -28.55 -12.90 22.73
CA LYS A 793 -27.68 -13.60 21.78
C LYS A 793 -26.53 -12.70 21.33
N THR A 794 -25.38 -13.33 21.17
CA THR A 794 -24.16 -12.78 20.58
C THR A 794 -23.76 -13.71 19.43
N ARG A 795 -23.29 -13.17 18.30
CA ARG A 795 -22.78 -13.98 17.18
C ARG A 795 -21.52 -14.72 17.63
N ASP A 796 -21.33 -15.93 17.15
CA ASP A 796 -20.03 -16.59 17.12
C ASP A 796 -19.38 -16.33 15.75
N PRO A 797 -18.27 -15.56 15.65
CA PRO A 797 -17.56 -15.35 14.39
C PRO A 797 -16.67 -16.55 13.96
N TRP A 798 -16.35 -17.48 14.87
CA TRP A 798 -15.46 -18.63 14.64
C TRP A 798 -16.08 -19.99 15.04
N PRO A 799 -17.33 -20.29 14.63
CA PRO A 799 -18.05 -21.47 15.09
C PRO A 799 -17.37 -22.75 14.61
N LYS A 800 -17.13 -23.68 15.52
CA LYS A 800 -16.38 -24.93 15.26
C LYS A 800 -16.95 -25.79 14.14
N ARG A 801 -18.20 -25.61 13.74
CA ARG A 801 -18.86 -26.36 12.65
C ARG A 801 -19.74 -25.45 11.79
N ILE A 802 -19.67 -25.62 10.48
CA ILE A 802 -20.40 -24.84 9.47
C ILE A 802 -21.18 -25.77 8.55
N VAL A 803 -22.42 -25.37 8.23
CA VAL A 803 -23.19 -25.88 7.09
C VAL A 803 -23.47 -24.71 6.15
N TRP A 804 -22.76 -24.64 5.03
CA TRP A 804 -22.87 -23.56 4.05
C TRP A 804 -23.69 -24.02 2.85
N LYS A 805 -24.94 -23.56 2.77
CA LYS A 805 -25.84 -23.84 1.65
C LYS A 805 -25.99 -22.62 0.74
N GLN A 806 -25.37 -22.68 -0.44
CA GLN A 806 -25.53 -21.65 -1.47
C GLN A 806 -26.97 -21.64 -2.01
N SER A 807 -27.49 -20.46 -2.36
CA SER A 807 -28.79 -20.30 -3.02
C SER A 807 -28.62 -19.90 -4.49
N GLY A 808 -29.71 -19.54 -5.20
CA GLY A 808 -29.62 -18.89 -6.51
C GLY A 808 -28.92 -17.52 -6.52
N ARG A 809 -28.67 -16.95 -5.34
CA ARG A 809 -27.73 -15.84 -5.12
C ARG A 809 -26.62 -16.35 -4.21
N THR A 810 -25.42 -16.42 -4.77
CA THR A 810 -24.25 -17.02 -4.14
C THR A 810 -23.39 -16.00 -3.40
N HIS A 811 -22.59 -16.49 -2.45
CA HIS A 811 -21.61 -15.72 -1.69
C HIS A 811 -20.23 -16.39 -1.78
N GLU A 812 -19.17 -15.60 -1.63
CA GLU A 812 -17.79 -16.09 -1.74
C GLU A 812 -17.15 -16.42 -0.38
N ARG A 813 -17.70 -15.91 0.74
CA ARG A 813 -17.24 -16.15 2.13
C ARG A 813 -18.43 -16.40 3.05
N PHE A 814 -18.27 -17.33 4.00
CA PHE A 814 -19.24 -17.66 5.05
C PHE A 814 -18.50 -18.16 6.30
N TYR A 815 -18.51 -17.36 7.38
CA TYR A 815 -17.66 -17.54 8.58
C TYR A 815 -16.17 -17.66 8.20
N TRP A 816 -15.56 -18.82 8.46
CA TRP A 816 -14.17 -19.15 8.13
C TRP A 816 -13.99 -19.92 6.81
N LEU A 817 -15.07 -20.27 6.11
CA LEU A 817 -14.99 -20.81 4.75
C LEU A 817 -15.01 -19.68 3.70
N GLN A 818 -14.23 -19.86 2.64
CA GLN A 818 -14.25 -19.03 1.44
C GLN A 818 -13.98 -19.88 0.19
N VAL A 819 -14.61 -19.53 -0.94
CA VAL A 819 -14.30 -20.06 -2.28
C VAL A 819 -13.58 -18.99 -3.12
N PRO A 820 -12.84 -19.35 -4.17
CA PRO A 820 -12.28 -18.37 -5.10
C PRO A 820 -13.35 -17.52 -5.79
N LYS A 821 -12.95 -16.30 -6.16
CA LYS A 821 -13.85 -15.29 -6.73
C LYS A 821 -14.52 -15.79 -8.01
N GLY A 822 -15.85 -15.71 -8.07
CA GLY A 822 -16.67 -16.16 -9.20
C GLY A 822 -16.85 -17.68 -9.34
N VAL A 823 -16.34 -18.49 -8.40
CA VAL A 823 -16.45 -19.98 -8.43
C VAL A 823 -17.63 -20.51 -7.61
N ALA A 824 -18.31 -19.67 -6.83
CA ALA A 824 -19.43 -20.06 -5.97
C ALA A 824 -20.64 -20.58 -6.77
N GLU A 825 -21.01 -21.86 -6.62
CA GLU A 825 -22.10 -22.49 -7.37
C GLU A 825 -23.45 -22.47 -6.64
N GLY A 826 -24.52 -22.12 -7.37
CA GLY A 826 -25.87 -22.01 -6.81
C GLY A 826 -26.45 -23.37 -6.42
N GLY A 827 -26.80 -23.55 -5.14
CA GLY A 827 -27.32 -24.81 -4.61
C GLY A 827 -26.25 -25.76 -4.07
N GLN A 828 -24.96 -25.44 -4.19
CA GLN A 828 -23.87 -26.19 -3.54
C GLN A 828 -24.05 -26.24 -2.01
N LYS A 829 -23.62 -27.33 -1.37
CA LYS A 829 -23.62 -27.49 0.09
C LYS A 829 -22.23 -27.93 0.54
N ILE A 830 -21.55 -27.08 1.30
CA ILE A 830 -20.24 -27.37 1.90
C ILE A 830 -20.45 -27.52 3.41
N GLU A 831 -19.88 -28.57 4.01
CA GLU A 831 -19.90 -28.77 5.46
C GLU A 831 -18.45 -28.81 5.95
N ALA A 832 -18.15 -28.18 7.08
CA ALA A 832 -16.81 -28.20 7.65
C ALA A 832 -16.85 -28.17 9.18
N GLU A 833 -15.91 -28.85 9.83
CA GLU A 833 -15.86 -29.01 11.28
C GLU A 833 -14.40 -29.01 11.79
N VAL A 834 -14.18 -28.40 12.95
CA VAL A 834 -12.88 -28.26 13.63
C VAL A 834 -12.94 -28.99 14.97
N GLN A 835 -12.08 -30.00 15.13
CA GLN A 835 -11.90 -30.73 16.39
C GLN A 835 -10.42 -30.66 16.80
N GLY A 836 -10.13 -29.89 17.85
CA GLY A 836 -8.74 -29.54 18.20
C GLY A 836 -8.04 -28.83 17.03
N GLN A 837 -7.01 -29.47 16.50
CA GLN A 837 -6.18 -29.03 15.37
C GLN A 837 -6.55 -29.70 14.04
N GLU A 838 -7.58 -30.55 14.01
CA GLU A 838 -8.05 -31.24 12.80
C GLU A 838 -9.26 -30.52 12.19
N VAL A 839 -9.26 -30.39 10.87
CA VAL A 839 -10.36 -29.81 10.08
C VAL A 839 -10.90 -30.86 9.11
N THR A 840 -12.14 -31.30 9.32
CA THR A 840 -12.85 -32.18 8.39
C THR A 840 -13.76 -31.36 7.48
N ILE A 841 -13.70 -31.59 6.17
CA ILE A 841 -14.49 -30.89 5.15
C ILE A 841 -15.24 -31.91 4.29
N ARG A 842 -16.51 -31.62 3.98
CA ARG A 842 -17.26 -32.23 2.87
C ARG A 842 -17.41 -31.16 1.79
N SER A 843 -16.72 -31.30 0.66
CA SER A 843 -16.53 -30.20 -0.31
C SER A 843 -17.79 -29.77 -1.04
N GLY A 844 -18.78 -30.68 -1.15
CA GLY A 844 -19.93 -30.48 -2.03
C GLY A 844 -19.56 -30.34 -3.51
N GLY A 845 -18.41 -30.90 -3.93
CA GLY A 845 -17.87 -30.75 -5.29
C GLY A 845 -17.09 -29.47 -5.54
N ALA A 846 -16.76 -28.68 -4.50
CA ALA A 846 -15.84 -27.57 -4.64
C ALA A 846 -14.43 -28.08 -4.98
N LYS A 847 -13.78 -27.48 -6.00
CA LYS A 847 -12.42 -27.84 -6.44
C LYS A 847 -11.32 -27.06 -5.70
N GLU A 848 -11.65 -25.91 -5.14
CA GLU A 848 -10.74 -25.05 -4.39
C GLU A 848 -11.49 -24.43 -3.21
N LEU A 849 -10.85 -24.39 -2.05
CA LEU A 849 -11.33 -23.71 -0.85
C LEU A 849 -10.21 -22.87 -0.24
N ILE A 850 -10.60 -21.82 0.47
CA ILE A 850 -9.72 -21.00 1.28
C ILE A 850 -10.25 -21.06 2.71
N LEU A 851 -9.47 -21.64 3.62
CA LEU A 851 -9.76 -21.55 5.04
C LEU A 851 -9.21 -20.22 5.56
N ARG A 852 -10.09 -19.42 6.14
CA ARG A 852 -9.74 -18.19 6.85
C ARG A 852 -9.48 -18.55 8.30
N LEU A 853 -8.28 -18.36 8.81
CA LEU A 853 -7.87 -18.89 10.12
C LEU A 853 -7.61 -17.76 11.13
N SER A 854 -7.83 -18.09 12.41
CA SER A 854 -7.59 -17.22 13.55
C SER A 854 -7.35 -18.08 14.79
N ASP A 855 -6.56 -17.56 15.72
CA ASP A 855 -6.29 -18.11 17.05
C ASP A 855 -7.55 -18.30 17.93
N GLN A 856 -8.68 -17.71 17.51
CA GLN A 856 -10.01 -17.93 18.08
C GLN A 856 -10.65 -19.24 17.60
N LEU A 857 -10.24 -19.77 16.45
CA LEU A 857 -10.76 -21.00 15.85
C LEU A 857 -9.92 -22.24 16.21
N MET A 858 -8.60 -22.13 16.19
CA MET A 858 -7.61 -23.19 16.46
C MET A 858 -6.24 -22.55 16.75
N ASP A 859 -5.29 -23.27 17.35
CA ASP A 859 -3.97 -22.69 17.59
C ASP A 859 -3.14 -22.69 16.30
N LEU A 860 -2.56 -21.54 15.94
CA LEU A 860 -1.78 -21.38 14.71
C LEU A 860 -0.28 -21.56 14.92
N ASP A 861 0.18 -21.69 16.17
CA ASP A 861 1.57 -22.08 16.50
C ASP A 861 1.75 -23.61 16.52
N GLU A 862 0.67 -24.39 16.49
CA GLU A 862 0.69 -25.85 16.33
C GLU A 862 0.52 -26.29 14.86
N VAL A 863 0.70 -27.59 14.60
CA VAL A 863 0.40 -28.20 13.29
C VAL A 863 -1.12 -28.34 13.16
N ILE A 864 -1.63 -28.06 11.96
CA ILE A 864 -3.03 -28.21 11.55
C ILE A 864 -3.10 -29.30 10.48
N THR A 865 -4.06 -30.21 10.60
CA THR A 865 -4.36 -31.24 9.59
C THR A 865 -5.72 -30.95 8.97
N VAL A 866 -5.83 -31.03 7.64
CA VAL A 866 -7.09 -30.82 6.92
C VAL A 866 -7.40 -32.03 6.04
N THR A 867 -8.58 -32.61 6.26
CA THR A 867 -9.12 -33.76 5.53
C THR A 867 -10.37 -33.35 4.78
N ALA A 868 -10.36 -33.44 3.45
CA ALA A 868 -11.50 -33.13 2.58
C ALA A 868 -12.02 -34.40 1.90
N ASP A 869 -13.32 -34.67 2.04
CA ASP A 869 -14.03 -35.84 1.50
C ASP A 869 -13.35 -37.19 1.82
N GLY A 870 -12.62 -37.27 2.95
CA GLY A 870 -11.89 -38.45 3.41
C GLY A 870 -10.41 -38.52 3.01
N VAL A 871 -9.89 -37.52 2.29
CA VAL A 871 -8.49 -37.43 1.86
C VAL A 871 -7.77 -36.29 2.58
N GLU A 872 -6.57 -36.52 3.12
CA GLU A 872 -5.74 -35.44 3.66
C GLU A 872 -5.29 -34.52 2.52
N VAL A 873 -5.58 -33.22 2.63
CA VAL A 873 -5.25 -32.18 1.63
C VAL A 873 -4.23 -31.16 2.15
N PHE A 874 -3.96 -31.13 3.45
CA PHE A 874 -2.91 -30.32 4.07
C PHE A 874 -2.51 -30.87 5.44
N GLN A 875 -1.22 -30.84 5.74
CA GLN A 875 -0.68 -30.98 7.10
C GLN A 875 0.49 -29.99 7.26
N GLY A 876 0.43 -29.11 8.26
CA GLY A 876 1.48 -28.12 8.49
C GLY A 876 1.06 -26.98 9.44
N ARG A 877 1.98 -26.04 9.71
CA ARG A 877 1.66 -24.79 10.43
C ARG A 877 1.25 -23.71 9.43
N VAL A 878 0.44 -22.72 9.85
CA VAL A 878 -0.02 -21.63 8.96
C VAL A 878 0.33 -20.26 9.57
N GLU A 879 1.12 -19.48 8.83
CA GLU A 879 1.67 -18.20 9.30
C GLU A 879 0.61 -17.09 9.39
N ARG A 880 0.56 -16.40 10.54
CA ARG A 880 -0.23 -15.17 10.71
C ARG A 880 0.41 -14.01 9.93
N LYS A 881 -0.38 -13.25 9.17
CA LYS A 881 0.12 -12.24 8.20
C LYS A 881 -0.72 -10.96 8.21
N ALA A 882 -0.04 -9.81 8.26
CA ALA A 882 -0.68 -8.49 8.23
C ALA A 882 -1.61 -8.28 7.01
N ARG A 883 -1.25 -8.87 5.86
CA ARG A 883 -2.07 -8.86 4.63
C ARG A 883 -3.45 -9.50 4.83
N VAL A 884 -3.54 -10.65 5.50
CA VAL A 884 -4.82 -11.37 5.68
C VAL A 884 -5.77 -10.60 6.60
N ILE A 885 -5.20 -9.93 7.61
CA ILE A 885 -5.93 -9.04 8.52
C ILE A 885 -6.47 -7.83 7.75
N TRP A 886 -5.62 -7.16 6.97
CA TRP A 886 -5.98 -6.01 6.12
C TRP A 886 -7.07 -6.36 5.09
N ASP A 887 -6.86 -7.43 4.31
CA ASP A 887 -7.79 -7.84 3.26
C ASP A 887 -9.11 -8.37 3.86
N SER A 888 -9.08 -9.05 5.02
CA SER A 888 -10.30 -9.41 5.78
C SER A 888 -11.12 -8.19 6.19
N LEU A 889 -10.48 -7.15 6.75
CA LEU A 889 -11.14 -5.96 7.26
C LEU A 889 -11.66 -5.03 6.14
N ARG A 890 -11.01 -5.03 4.98
CA ARG A 890 -11.52 -4.35 3.78
C ARG A 890 -12.66 -5.10 3.09
N GLN A 891 -12.64 -6.43 3.10
CA GLN A 891 -13.75 -7.25 2.61
C GLN A 891 -14.97 -7.15 3.53
N ARG A 892 -14.77 -7.05 4.86
CA ARG A 892 -15.82 -6.84 5.85
C ARG A 892 -15.28 -6.04 7.05
N PRO A 893 -15.76 -4.80 7.29
CA PRO A 893 -15.42 -3.96 8.45
C PRO A 893 -15.93 -4.54 9.79
N ASP A 894 -15.28 -5.60 10.25
CA ASP A 894 -15.69 -6.51 11.31
C ASP A 894 -14.42 -7.15 11.93
N PRO A 895 -13.86 -6.56 13.01
CA PRO A 895 -12.59 -7.02 13.58
C PRO A 895 -12.68 -8.40 14.24
N ASP A 896 -13.86 -8.79 14.69
CA ASP A 896 -14.04 -10.04 15.43
C ASP A 896 -14.03 -11.25 14.50
N SER A 897 -14.54 -11.12 13.26
CA SER A 897 -14.38 -12.13 12.19
C SER A 897 -13.20 -11.87 11.22
N ALA A 898 -12.27 -10.97 11.56
CA ALA A 898 -11.05 -10.73 10.78
C ALA A 898 -10.03 -11.87 10.98
N ALA A 899 -9.59 -12.50 9.89
CA ALA A 899 -8.64 -13.61 9.93
C ALA A 899 -7.20 -13.11 10.11
N THR A 900 -6.39 -13.87 10.85
CA THR A 900 -4.96 -13.61 11.01
C THR A 900 -4.11 -14.40 10.01
N ALA A 901 -4.61 -15.52 9.49
CA ALA A 901 -3.95 -16.35 8.48
C ALA A 901 -4.94 -16.89 7.44
N ASP A 902 -4.46 -17.30 6.27
CA ASP A 902 -5.23 -17.99 5.24
C ASP A 902 -4.53 -19.24 4.71
N LEU A 903 -5.32 -20.26 4.38
CA LEU A 903 -4.84 -21.54 3.85
C LEU A 903 -5.63 -21.89 2.58
N HIS A 904 -4.93 -21.84 1.44
CA HIS A 904 -5.47 -22.18 0.13
C HIS A 904 -5.36 -23.69 -0.12
N LEU A 905 -6.50 -24.35 -0.25
CA LEU A 905 -6.64 -25.79 -0.49
C LEU A 905 -7.06 -26.05 -1.93
N LYS A 906 -6.35 -26.94 -2.61
CA LYS A 906 -6.81 -27.58 -3.85
C LYS A 906 -7.42 -28.92 -3.49
N LEU A 907 -8.67 -29.12 -3.86
CA LEU A 907 -9.41 -30.32 -3.58
C LEU A 907 -9.37 -31.21 -4.83
N VAL A 908 -8.94 -32.45 -4.65
CA VAL A 908 -8.91 -33.44 -5.75
C VAL A 908 -10.36 -33.78 -6.10
N ASP A 909 -10.67 -33.92 -7.39
CA ASP A 909 -11.96 -34.48 -7.81
C ASP A 909 -12.09 -35.90 -7.24
N GLY A 910 -12.90 -36.04 -6.19
CA GLY A 910 -13.15 -37.31 -5.51
C GLY A 910 -13.73 -38.34 -6.47
N GLY A 911 -12.89 -39.29 -6.89
CA GLY A 911 -13.31 -40.40 -7.73
C GLY A 911 -14.42 -41.22 -7.05
N LYS A 912 -15.48 -41.49 -7.79
CA LYS A 912 -16.55 -42.41 -7.38
C LYS A 912 -16.12 -43.87 -7.53
#